data_AF-A0AAU2RQT7-F1
#
_entry.id   AF-A0AAU2RQT7-F1
#
_cell.length_a   1.000
_cell.length_b   1.000
_cell.length_c   1.000
_cell.angle_alpha   90.00
_cell.angle_beta   90.00
_cell.angle_gamma   90.00
#
_symmetry.space_group_name_H-M   'P 1'
#
loop_
_entity.id
_entity.type
_entity.pdbx_description
1 polymer ?
#
loop_
_entity_poly.entity_id
_entity_poly.type
_entity_poly.pdbx_seq_one_letter_code
_entity_poly.pdbx_strand_id
1 'polypeptide(L)'
;MPDLTRRSALRSAIAVALAPTLGSLLLPRLASTASAAVSWTAKWIWAPSSSTNQWVAFRRSLTLGAAPTKAVTRIAADSKYWLWVNGTLVVFEGGLKRGPNRTDTYYDEIDLAPYLRSGGNTVALLVWYFGKQGFSHNSSGKGGLLFQSDIEAGSTTTRLVSDTGWKHRVHPGYSNNTSGTQVNFRLPESNVHYDARAAAVMSGWRSPGFDDSAWTAPTDFGAAGAAPWNGLVERPIPQFRYSGLRTYTNASSLPTTGRGSTAISATLPSNIQVTPFLKVDAPAGAVIGIQTDHYDDGAGLTGIEPGTQYNMRATYICAGGVQEFESLAWMSGTAVRYTIPADVTILELKYRESGYDTDFAGSFSSSDPFLDTLWTKAARTMYVNMRDNYMDCPTRERAQWWGDVVNQLKEGFYTFDTKSHALGEKAIAQLAAWQKSSGALYSPVPSTIWTAELPVQMLASVWSFWTYYLYTGNADAVTVAYPAVKKYLDLWTLDGDGLVNHRAGDWDWEDWGSDIDARVLDNCWYYLALDTAAKLADLSGNSGDVAGWKSRRDSIKANFDRVLWNSSKNEYRSPGYTRDTDDRANGLAVVAGLVPASRHRAVTEVLRTHLNASPYMEFYVLEALYLMGAATVAEERIRNRFAAQVADPACHTLWELWTKADGTDNHAWNGGPLYALSAYAAGVRPTKPGWDTYEVIPQTGTLTKINTVVPTVKGDIRFGITRDGTQATLTLTSPSGTTARVGVPTYGGSQPVIKAGDTTVFSGGSSTGSVSGLTYDGKDASYVYFRLQPGTWTFTVTGAGRLDNLALGRPVTSNNSLENANWGRNRLTDGKLTSVSGARGYTSNEFASADVGATPVWVEVDLGADTDLDAVRLFPRTDTGGAGGGTAGFPVDFTLQTRVDGATSYTTVRTVTGQANPDGRVQTYGFRTTTARYVRLQATRLGTPASDEAAKYRLQLAELAVPTAATTVTGNCTLENGDWGKTRVLDGTLTSVTGAKGFTSIDFPSADVGGTPVWIELDLGADRAIGSVTLHPRTDTGASGGGTPGFPVDFTLQTRVDGATSYTTARTITGEPNPNGAAQTYTLTSTTGRHLRLKVTKLGRPASDETAKYRLQLAEIRIG
;
A
#
# COMPACT_ATOMS: atom_id res chain seq x y z
N MET A 1 52.75 -36.64 -17.82
CA MET A 1 54.10 -36.92 -17.28
C MET A 1 54.90 -35.63 -17.25
N PRO A 2 55.79 -35.39 -16.27
CA PRO A 2 56.76 -34.31 -16.40
C PRO A 2 57.88 -34.76 -17.36
N ASP A 3 58.36 -33.87 -18.25
CA ASP A 3 59.79 -33.78 -18.55
C ASP A 3 60.22 -32.42 -19.16
N LEU A 4 61.26 -31.87 -18.51
CA LEU A 4 62.43 -31.07 -18.94
C LEU A 4 62.38 -29.83 -19.90
N THR A 5 63.02 -28.75 -19.38
CA THR A 5 64.07 -27.87 -19.99
C THR A 5 63.69 -26.78 -21.01
N ARG A 6 64.40 -25.64 -21.21
CA ARG A 6 65.38 -24.78 -20.50
C ARG A 6 65.55 -23.49 -21.36
N ARG A 7 65.84 -22.34 -20.71
CA ARG A 7 66.76 -21.23 -21.11
C ARG A 7 66.40 -20.21 -22.24
N SER A 8 66.17 -18.97 -21.77
CA SER A 8 66.83 -17.67 -22.08
C SER A 8 67.14 -17.23 -23.52
N ALA A 9 66.67 -16.03 -23.92
CA ALA A 9 67.47 -14.78 -24.04
C ALA A 9 66.90 -13.73 -25.05
N LEU A 10 66.79 -12.49 -24.56
CA LEU A 10 67.09 -11.18 -25.19
C LEU A 10 66.27 -10.57 -26.37
N ARG A 11 65.78 -9.33 -26.10
CA ARG A 11 65.86 -8.06 -26.90
C ARG A 11 64.97 -7.96 -28.17
N SER A 12 64.29 -6.86 -28.54
CA SER A 12 64.38 -5.41 -28.26
C SER A 12 63.14 -4.63 -28.77
N ALA A 13 62.92 -3.44 -28.18
CA ALA A 13 62.36 -2.17 -28.72
C ALA A 13 60.86 -2.08 -29.16
N ILE A 14 59.98 -1.37 -28.41
CA ILE A 14 59.60 0.08 -28.51
C ILE A 14 58.79 0.37 -29.80
N ALA A 15 57.49 0.76 -29.81
CA ALA A 15 56.91 1.99 -29.25
C ALA A 15 55.35 2.00 -29.20
N VAL A 16 54.83 2.58 -28.11
CA VAL A 16 53.72 3.57 -27.97
C VAL A 16 52.30 3.26 -28.52
N ALA A 17 51.34 3.09 -27.59
CA ALA A 17 50.12 3.93 -27.47
C ALA A 17 49.44 3.73 -26.09
N LEU A 18 49.02 4.84 -25.47
CA LEU A 18 48.51 4.98 -24.11
C LEU A 18 47.04 4.56 -23.92
N ALA A 19 46.72 3.88 -22.80
CA ALA A 19 45.50 4.05 -21.99
C ALA A 19 45.66 3.36 -20.61
N PRO A 20 45.33 3.98 -19.46
CA PRO A 20 45.44 3.33 -18.16
C PRO A 20 44.14 2.60 -17.81
N THR A 21 44.13 1.28 -17.90
CA THR A 21 43.11 0.41 -17.29
C THR A 21 43.55 0.03 -15.87
N LEU A 22 43.16 0.83 -14.88
CA LEU A 22 43.13 0.40 -13.48
C LEU A 22 41.88 -0.46 -13.27
N GLY A 23 41.96 -1.72 -13.72
CA GLY A 23 41.01 -2.77 -13.36
C GLY A 23 41.43 -3.39 -12.04
N SER A 24 40.96 -2.82 -10.94
CA SER A 24 41.02 -3.46 -9.62
C SER A 24 40.16 -4.74 -9.67
N LEU A 25 40.81 -5.91 -9.74
CA LEU A 25 40.19 -7.19 -9.43
C LEU A 25 39.79 -7.19 -7.94
N LEU A 26 38.62 -6.61 -7.66
CA LEU A 26 37.86 -6.87 -6.44
C LEU A 26 37.31 -8.29 -6.58
N LEU A 27 38.10 -9.26 -6.12
CA LEU A 27 37.56 -10.56 -5.72
C LEU A 27 36.46 -10.28 -4.68
N PRO A 28 35.25 -10.87 -4.81
CA PRO A 28 34.23 -10.74 -3.79
C PRO A 28 34.82 -11.31 -2.49
N ARG A 29 34.87 -10.50 -1.44
CA ARG A 29 35.07 -10.99 -0.08
C ARG A 29 33.87 -11.87 0.25
N LEU A 30 33.96 -13.15 -0.10
CA LEU A 30 33.20 -14.22 0.55
C LEU A 30 33.73 -14.35 1.97
N ALA A 31 33.27 -13.45 2.81
CA ALA A 31 33.25 -13.62 4.24
C ALA A 31 32.04 -12.83 4.69
N SER A 32 30.92 -13.52 4.88
CA SER A 32 30.14 -13.19 6.07
C SER A 32 31.18 -13.13 7.19
N THR A 33 31.14 -12.09 8.01
CA THR A 33 31.80 -12.18 9.30
C THR A 33 31.11 -13.35 10.01
N ALA A 34 31.61 -14.56 9.78
CA ALA A 34 31.29 -15.72 10.57
C ALA A 34 31.70 -15.29 11.97
N SER A 35 30.72 -14.87 12.77
CA SER A 35 30.86 -14.77 14.21
C SER A 35 31.61 -16.03 14.61
N ALA A 36 32.79 -15.87 15.22
CA ALA A 36 33.62 -17.00 15.59
C ALA A 36 32.72 -17.97 16.37
N ALA A 37 32.59 -19.21 15.87
CA ALA A 37 31.62 -20.15 16.41
C ALA A 37 31.74 -20.18 17.94
N VAL A 38 30.64 -19.83 18.63
CA VAL A 38 30.64 -19.71 20.09
C VAL A 38 31.07 -21.06 20.68
N SER A 39 32.13 -21.05 21.48
CA SER A 39 32.58 -22.23 22.20
C SER A 39 31.70 -22.46 23.42
N TRP A 40 30.66 -23.29 23.24
CA TRP A 40 29.72 -23.62 24.30
C TRP A 40 30.28 -24.70 25.23
N THR A 41 30.19 -24.43 26.53
CA THR A 41 30.45 -25.39 27.61
C THR A 41 29.24 -25.55 28.55
N ALA A 42 28.24 -24.68 28.41
CA ALA A 42 26.99 -24.74 29.13
C ALA A 42 26.10 -25.93 28.75
N LYS A 43 25.23 -26.29 29.69
CA LYS A 43 24.24 -27.36 29.57
C LYS A 43 22.83 -26.79 29.53
N TRP A 44 21.96 -27.40 28.74
CA TRP A 44 20.53 -27.16 28.82
C TRP A 44 20.03 -27.66 30.17
N ILE A 45 19.44 -26.77 30.96
CA ILE A 45 18.89 -27.09 32.29
C ILE A 45 17.39 -26.80 32.33
N TRP A 46 16.64 -27.65 33.04
CA TRP A 46 15.22 -27.41 33.30
C TRP A 46 14.75 -28.06 34.61
N ALA A 47 13.48 -27.89 34.93
CA ALA A 47 12.80 -28.74 35.90
C ALA A 47 12.80 -30.22 35.43
N PRO A 48 12.65 -31.20 36.35
CA PRO A 48 12.66 -32.63 35.99
C PRO A 48 11.64 -33.04 34.92
N SER A 49 10.56 -32.28 34.78
CA SER A 49 9.56 -32.45 33.73
C SER A 49 9.09 -31.11 33.19
N SER A 50 8.68 -31.11 31.92
CA SER A 50 8.06 -29.96 31.26
C SER A 50 6.55 -30.14 31.18
N SER A 51 5.81 -29.05 31.35
CA SER A 51 4.38 -29.00 31.07
C SER A 51 4.05 -27.76 30.24
N THR A 52 2.96 -27.78 29.48
CA THR A 52 2.41 -26.58 28.83
C THR A 52 2.17 -25.48 29.86
N ASN A 53 2.44 -24.23 29.48
CA ASN A 53 2.29 -23.04 30.33
C ASN A 53 3.06 -23.13 31.67
N GLN A 54 4.31 -23.59 31.63
CA GLN A 54 5.13 -23.75 32.84
C GLN A 54 6.09 -22.57 33.00
N TRP A 55 6.10 -21.99 34.20
CA TRP A 55 7.01 -20.92 34.58
C TRP A 55 8.02 -21.45 35.57
N VAL A 56 9.32 -21.33 35.27
CA VAL A 56 10.40 -21.85 36.12
C VAL A 56 11.36 -20.72 36.46
N ALA A 57 11.60 -20.55 37.74
CA ALA A 57 12.59 -19.62 38.25
C ALA A 57 13.94 -20.33 38.40
N PHE A 58 15.01 -19.70 37.94
CA PHE A 58 16.40 -20.15 38.06
C PHE A 58 17.20 -19.10 38.81
N ARG A 59 18.13 -19.55 39.67
CA ARG A 59 19.02 -18.68 40.43
C ARG A 59 20.44 -19.24 40.47
N ARG A 60 21.41 -18.34 40.43
CA ARG A 60 22.82 -18.65 40.63
C ARG A 60 23.53 -17.50 41.34
N SER A 61 24.30 -17.85 42.35
CA SER A 61 25.20 -16.93 43.04
C SER A 61 26.63 -17.16 42.59
N LEU A 62 27.40 -16.09 42.47
CA LEU A 62 28.83 -16.12 42.18
C LEU A 62 29.56 -15.01 42.93
N THR A 63 30.87 -15.18 43.15
CA THR A 63 31.72 -14.15 43.74
C THR A 63 32.79 -13.75 42.74
N LEU A 64 32.97 -12.45 42.53
CA LEU A 64 33.98 -11.90 41.62
C LEU A 64 35.05 -11.14 42.41
N GLY A 65 36.32 -11.33 42.05
CA GLY A 65 37.44 -10.65 42.73
C GLY A 65 37.48 -9.13 42.48
N ALA A 66 36.97 -8.68 41.33
CA ALA A 66 36.86 -7.28 40.95
C ALA A 66 35.53 -7.05 40.21
N ALA A 67 35.15 -5.78 40.03
CA ALA A 67 34.04 -5.44 39.15
C ALA A 67 34.44 -5.79 37.70
N PRO A 68 33.55 -6.45 36.91
CA PRO A 68 33.88 -6.83 35.56
C PRO A 68 33.89 -5.64 34.60
N THR A 69 34.80 -5.67 33.63
CA THR A 69 34.85 -4.72 32.51
C THR A 69 34.01 -5.18 31.32
N LYS A 70 33.73 -6.49 31.25
CA LYS A 70 32.96 -7.13 30.18
C LYS A 70 32.37 -8.44 30.68
N ALA A 71 31.12 -8.74 30.33
CA ALA A 71 30.47 -10.00 30.67
C ALA A 71 29.52 -10.43 29.54
N VAL A 72 30.09 -10.83 28.41
CA VAL A 72 29.31 -11.27 27.24
C VAL A 72 28.55 -12.52 27.61
N THR A 73 27.23 -12.40 27.61
CA THR A 73 26.32 -13.40 28.12
C THR A 73 25.37 -13.83 27.02
N ARG A 74 25.32 -15.15 26.81
CA ARG A 74 24.51 -15.79 25.79
C ARG A 74 23.44 -16.63 26.45
N ILE A 75 22.18 -16.39 26.07
CA ILE A 75 21.01 -16.98 26.72
C ILE A 75 20.08 -17.55 25.67
N ALA A 76 19.85 -18.86 25.70
CA ALA A 76 18.78 -19.51 24.95
C ALA A 76 17.73 -20.01 25.93
N ALA A 77 16.46 -19.81 25.62
CA ALA A 77 15.35 -20.29 26.43
C ALA A 77 14.26 -20.85 25.53
N ASP A 78 13.59 -21.90 26.01
CA ASP A 78 12.31 -22.32 25.45
C ASP A 78 11.21 -22.02 26.48
N SER A 79 10.40 -20.96 26.34
CA SER A 79 10.20 -20.13 25.14
C SER A 79 10.56 -18.65 25.31
N LYS A 80 10.33 -18.07 26.51
CA LYS A 80 10.62 -16.66 26.82
C LYS A 80 11.25 -16.55 28.21
N TYR A 81 12.08 -15.52 28.46
CA TYR A 81 12.68 -15.32 29.78
C TYR A 81 12.69 -13.86 30.25
N TRP A 82 12.78 -13.66 31.56
CA TRP A 82 13.07 -12.37 32.18
C TRP A 82 14.31 -12.52 33.07
N LEU A 83 15.24 -11.58 32.99
CA LEU A 83 16.54 -11.65 33.65
C LEU A 83 16.70 -10.51 34.66
N TRP A 84 17.11 -10.87 35.88
CA TRP A 84 17.56 -9.95 36.90
C TRP A 84 19.00 -10.27 37.32
N VAL A 85 19.80 -9.23 37.51
CA VAL A 85 21.13 -9.32 38.11
C VAL A 85 21.16 -8.42 39.33
N ASN A 86 21.45 -8.99 40.50
CA ASN A 86 21.44 -8.30 41.78
C ASN A 86 20.11 -7.58 42.10
N GLY A 87 18.99 -8.14 41.62
CA GLY A 87 17.65 -7.55 41.77
C GLY A 87 17.28 -6.51 40.70
N THR A 88 18.23 -6.05 39.90
CA THR A 88 17.98 -5.12 38.79
C THR A 88 17.49 -5.91 37.56
N LEU A 89 16.35 -5.50 37.00
CA LEU A 89 15.82 -6.06 35.76
C LEU A 89 16.73 -5.65 34.59
N VAL A 90 17.31 -6.65 33.92
CA VAL A 90 18.24 -6.44 32.79
C VAL A 90 17.56 -6.72 31.46
N VAL A 91 16.78 -7.81 31.38
CA VAL A 91 16.00 -8.16 30.20
C VAL A 91 14.56 -8.35 30.62
N PHE A 92 13.68 -7.53 30.06
CA PHE A 92 12.24 -7.69 30.18
C PHE A 92 11.76 -8.43 28.93
N GLU A 93 11.50 -9.73 29.05
CA GLU A 93 11.14 -10.65 27.95
C GLU A 93 12.22 -10.77 26.84
N GLY A 94 13.17 -11.67 27.09
CA GLY A 94 14.13 -12.16 26.10
C GLY A 94 13.68 -13.49 25.47
N GLY A 95 14.47 -13.93 24.48
CA GLY A 95 14.19 -15.08 23.64
C GLY A 95 13.22 -14.75 22.51
N LEU A 96 13.46 -15.33 21.34
CA LEU A 96 12.53 -15.29 20.22
C LEU A 96 11.65 -16.53 20.22
N LYS A 97 10.43 -16.41 19.68
CA LYS A 97 9.64 -17.60 19.32
C LYS A 97 10.50 -18.54 18.48
N ARG A 98 10.67 -19.78 18.98
CA ARG A 98 11.46 -20.83 18.34
C ARG A 98 11.02 -21.07 16.89
N GLY A 99 12.01 -21.13 16.01
CA GLY A 99 11.85 -21.52 14.62
C GLY A 99 12.78 -20.83 13.62
N PRO A 100 14.10 -20.65 13.85
CA PRO A 100 15.02 -20.25 12.78
C PRO A 100 14.94 -21.19 11.58
N ASN A 101 14.81 -22.48 11.87
CA ASN A 101 14.37 -23.54 10.97
C ASN A 101 13.49 -24.50 11.78
N ARG A 102 13.17 -25.68 11.23
CA ARG A 102 12.29 -26.66 11.89
C ARG A 102 12.82 -27.20 13.23
N THR A 103 14.12 -27.17 13.48
CA THR A 103 14.75 -27.92 14.58
C THR A 103 15.61 -27.06 15.52
N ASP A 104 16.10 -25.92 15.05
CA ASP A 104 17.09 -25.13 15.77
C ASP A 104 16.45 -24.06 16.65
N THR A 105 17.25 -23.43 17.50
CA THR A 105 16.79 -22.51 18.55
C THR A 105 17.56 -21.18 18.50
N TYR A 106 16.87 -20.08 18.80
CA TYR A 106 17.52 -18.78 18.91
C TYR A 106 18.19 -18.60 20.28
N TYR A 107 19.30 -17.85 20.32
CA TYR A 107 19.90 -17.36 21.56
C TYR A 107 20.13 -15.85 21.50
N ASP A 108 20.00 -15.17 22.63
CA ASP A 108 20.32 -13.75 22.78
C ASP A 108 21.77 -13.58 23.23
N GLU A 109 22.45 -12.52 22.80
CA GLU A 109 23.73 -12.06 23.35
C GLU A 109 23.58 -10.66 23.98
N ILE A 110 24.02 -10.50 25.23
CA ILE A 110 23.95 -9.24 26.01
C ILE A 110 25.19 -9.08 26.90
N ASP A 111 25.60 -7.86 27.20
CA ASP A 111 26.67 -7.60 28.18
C ASP A 111 26.09 -7.36 29.58
N LEU A 112 26.47 -8.21 30.54
CA LEU A 112 26.04 -8.11 31.94
C LEU A 112 26.98 -7.32 32.84
N ALA A 113 28.14 -6.87 32.34
CA ALA A 113 29.12 -6.18 33.16
C ALA A 113 28.57 -4.97 33.92
N PRO A 114 27.69 -4.12 33.34
CA PRO A 114 27.12 -2.97 34.03
C PRO A 114 26.28 -3.31 35.28
N TYR A 115 25.85 -4.56 35.43
CA TYR A 115 24.95 -5.01 36.50
C TYR A 115 25.66 -5.90 37.54
N LEU A 116 26.89 -6.32 37.23
CA LEU A 116 27.74 -7.11 38.10
C LEU A 116 28.68 -6.21 38.91
N ARG A 117 29.13 -6.68 40.07
CA ARG A 117 30.01 -5.94 40.98
C ARG A 117 31.13 -6.81 41.54
N SER A 118 32.13 -6.20 42.16
CA SER A 118 33.07 -6.94 43.00
C SER A 118 32.34 -7.59 44.18
N GLY A 119 32.79 -8.77 44.60
CA GLY A 119 32.18 -9.56 45.65
C GLY A 119 30.97 -10.38 45.18
N GLY A 120 29.97 -10.53 46.04
CA GLY A 120 28.81 -11.39 45.82
C GLY A 120 27.83 -10.82 44.80
N ASN A 121 27.47 -11.66 43.83
CA ASN A 121 26.49 -11.39 42.78
C ASN A 121 25.44 -12.50 42.71
N THR A 122 24.25 -12.14 42.27
CA THR A 122 23.15 -13.07 42.01
C THR A 122 22.58 -12.83 40.62
N VAL A 123 22.44 -13.91 39.86
CA VAL A 123 21.75 -13.94 38.56
C VAL A 123 20.47 -14.74 38.74
N ALA A 124 19.34 -14.18 38.34
CA ALA A 124 18.02 -14.77 38.48
C ALA A 124 17.25 -14.69 37.15
N LEU A 125 16.67 -15.80 36.71
CA LEU A 125 15.86 -15.86 35.49
C LEU A 125 14.48 -16.44 35.78
N LEU A 126 13.44 -15.86 35.19
CA LEU A 126 12.12 -16.48 35.11
C LEU A 126 11.92 -16.91 33.66
N VAL A 127 11.72 -18.20 33.41
CA VAL A 127 11.52 -18.74 32.06
C VAL A 127 10.10 -19.24 31.93
N TRP A 128 9.40 -18.79 30.90
CA TRP A 128 8.07 -19.26 30.52
C TRP A 128 8.20 -20.20 29.32
N TYR A 129 7.93 -21.48 29.57
CA TYR A 129 7.79 -22.48 28.53
C TYR A 129 6.34 -22.55 28.08
N PHE A 130 6.08 -22.18 26.82
CA PHE A 130 4.73 -22.22 26.26
C PHE A 130 4.22 -23.66 26.17
N GLY A 131 5.02 -24.56 25.58
CA GLY A 131 4.68 -25.96 25.41
C GLY A 131 3.44 -26.22 24.54
N LYS A 132 3.11 -25.29 23.63
CA LYS A 132 2.00 -25.38 22.67
C LYS A 132 2.51 -24.94 21.29
N GLN A 133 2.01 -25.59 20.24
CA GLN A 133 2.25 -25.15 18.87
C GLN A 133 1.43 -23.90 18.53
N GLY A 134 1.81 -23.18 17.47
CA GLY A 134 1.03 -22.06 16.97
C GLY A 134 1.44 -21.69 15.55
N PHE A 135 0.77 -20.69 14.98
CA PHE A 135 1.07 -20.18 13.64
C PHE A 135 2.36 -19.33 13.59
N SER A 136 2.95 -19.06 14.76
CA SER A 136 4.15 -18.23 14.91
C SER A 136 5.24 -18.84 15.77
N HIS A 137 5.10 -20.12 16.14
CA HIS A 137 6.05 -20.82 17.01
C HIS A 137 6.02 -22.33 16.77
N ASN A 138 7.20 -22.92 16.75
CA ASN A 138 7.36 -24.38 16.73
C ASN A 138 7.90 -24.88 18.08
N SER A 139 7.00 -25.40 18.90
CA SER A 139 7.33 -25.94 20.23
C SER A 139 8.33 -27.09 20.10
N SER A 140 9.37 -27.08 20.95
CA SER A 140 10.35 -28.17 21.00
C SER A 140 9.86 -29.41 21.74
N GLY A 141 8.74 -29.29 22.48
CA GLY A 141 8.25 -30.34 23.37
C GLY A 141 8.98 -30.40 24.72
N LYS A 142 10.03 -29.61 24.96
CA LYS A 142 10.74 -29.54 26.25
C LYS A 142 11.12 -28.11 26.63
N GLY A 143 10.80 -27.71 27.86
CA GLY A 143 11.29 -26.47 28.44
C GLY A 143 12.80 -26.57 28.70
N GLY A 144 13.52 -25.46 28.51
CA GLY A 144 14.97 -25.44 28.67
C GLY A 144 15.52 -24.03 28.84
N LEU A 145 16.62 -23.93 29.59
CA LEU A 145 17.47 -22.75 29.69
C LEU A 145 18.91 -23.15 29.39
N LEU A 146 19.57 -22.39 28.52
CA LEU A 146 21.00 -22.42 28.29
C LEU A 146 21.56 -21.02 28.58
N PHE A 147 22.58 -20.94 29.43
CA PHE A 147 23.18 -19.68 29.85
C PHE A 147 24.70 -19.83 29.86
N GLN A 148 25.42 -18.94 29.18
CA GLN A 148 26.88 -18.86 29.29
C GLN A 148 27.32 -17.40 29.32
N SER A 149 28.06 -17.01 30.37
CA SER A 149 28.64 -15.67 30.50
C SER A 149 30.16 -15.76 30.62
N ASP A 150 30.85 -15.07 29.73
CA ASP A 150 32.30 -14.88 29.74
C ASP A 150 32.63 -13.57 30.45
N ILE A 151 32.96 -13.63 31.74
CA ILE A 151 33.11 -12.48 32.64
C ILE A 151 34.58 -12.12 32.78
N GLU A 152 34.99 -10.98 32.24
CA GLU A 152 36.32 -10.41 32.37
C GLU A 152 36.35 -9.43 33.55
N ALA A 153 37.15 -9.73 34.58
CA ALA A 153 37.32 -8.89 35.76
C ALA A 153 38.82 -8.78 36.11
N GLY A 154 39.42 -7.63 35.84
CA GLY A 154 40.87 -7.44 35.94
C GLY A 154 41.61 -8.30 34.90
N SER A 155 42.61 -9.07 35.33
CA SER A 155 43.33 -10.03 34.48
C SER A 155 42.69 -11.43 34.44
N THR A 156 41.51 -11.61 35.04
CA THR A 156 40.85 -12.90 35.22
C THR A 156 39.60 -13.00 34.36
N THR A 157 39.47 -14.09 33.60
CA THR A 157 38.23 -14.45 32.91
C THR A 157 37.54 -15.59 33.66
N THR A 158 36.35 -15.32 34.19
CA THR A 158 35.49 -16.31 34.86
C THR A 158 34.35 -16.68 33.91
N ARG A 159 34.16 -17.98 33.65
CA ARG A 159 33.03 -18.45 32.86
C ARG A 159 31.92 -18.97 33.76
N LEU A 160 30.75 -18.33 33.70
CA LEU A 160 29.54 -18.82 34.35
C LEU A 160 28.68 -19.58 33.33
N VAL A 161 28.37 -20.84 33.61
CA VAL A 161 27.56 -21.70 32.73
C VAL A 161 26.29 -22.18 33.43
N SER A 162 25.24 -22.47 32.66
CA SER A 162 24.11 -23.28 33.12
C SER A 162 24.53 -24.74 33.28
N ASP A 163 24.35 -25.27 34.47
CA ASP A 163 24.67 -26.63 34.90
C ASP A 163 23.87 -26.97 36.18
N THR A 164 24.15 -28.10 36.80
CA THR A 164 23.51 -28.51 38.07
C THR A 164 23.95 -27.68 39.28
N GLY A 165 24.87 -26.73 39.12
CA GLY A 165 25.22 -25.73 40.12
C GLY A 165 24.20 -24.58 40.20
N TRP A 166 23.33 -24.43 39.21
CA TRP A 166 22.16 -23.56 39.33
C TRP A 166 21.14 -24.16 40.30
N LYS A 167 20.25 -23.33 40.81
CA LYS A 167 19.05 -23.77 41.51
C LYS A 167 17.83 -23.41 40.69
N HIS A 168 16.79 -24.22 40.78
CA HIS A 168 15.52 -23.97 40.12
C HIS A 168 14.33 -24.19 41.03
N ARG A 169 13.19 -23.60 40.64
CA ARG A 169 11.89 -23.88 41.22
C ARG A 169 10.81 -23.61 40.17
N VAL A 170 9.91 -24.58 39.94
CA VAL A 170 8.66 -24.31 39.23
C VAL A 170 7.90 -23.26 40.04
N HIS A 171 7.63 -22.10 39.44
CA HIS A 171 7.17 -20.93 40.17
C HIS A 171 5.74 -21.17 40.70
N PRO A 172 5.54 -21.31 42.03
CA PRO A 172 4.28 -21.76 42.61
C PRO A 172 3.10 -20.81 42.38
N GLY A 173 3.39 -19.53 42.11
CA GLY A 173 2.38 -18.55 41.76
C GLY A 173 1.74 -18.76 40.38
N TYR A 174 2.47 -19.29 39.38
CA TYR A 174 1.92 -19.47 38.04
C TYR A 174 1.31 -20.86 37.91
N SER A 175 0.02 -20.91 37.59
CA SER A 175 -0.71 -22.15 37.36
C SER A 175 -0.86 -22.41 35.86
N ASN A 176 -0.75 -23.68 35.46
CA ASN A 176 -1.10 -24.16 34.12
C ASN A 176 -2.61 -24.44 33.96
N ASN A 177 -3.45 -23.71 34.72
CA ASN A 177 -4.89 -23.89 34.76
C ASN A 177 -5.52 -23.83 33.36
N THR A 178 -6.19 -24.91 32.96
CA THR A 178 -6.91 -25.05 31.67
C THR A 178 -8.43 -24.86 31.79
N SER A 179 -8.92 -24.45 32.96
CA SER A 179 -10.35 -24.19 33.18
C SER A 179 -10.82 -22.89 32.53
N GLY A 180 -12.11 -22.86 32.20
CA GLY A 180 -12.74 -21.75 31.49
C GLY A 180 -12.21 -21.57 30.06
N THR A 181 -12.55 -20.45 29.46
CA THR A 181 -12.16 -20.10 28.09
C THR A 181 -10.65 -20.06 27.89
N GLN A 182 -10.16 -20.86 26.93
CA GLN A 182 -8.76 -20.90 26.55
C GLN A 182 -8.46 -20.05 25.33
N VAL A 183 -7.20 -19.64 25.22
CA VAL A 183 -6.66 -18.93 24.05
C VAL A 183 -6.84 -19.82 22.82
N ASN A 184 -7.20 -19.22 21.68
CA ASN A 184 -7.41 -19.94 20.43
C ASN A 184 -6.15 -20.73 20.01
N PHE A 185 -6.34 -21.77 19.17
CA PHE A 185 -5.29 -22.74 18.86
C PHE A 185 -4.11 -22.17 18.05
N ARG A 186 -4.28 -21.04 17.34
CA ARG A 186 -3.23 -20.42 16.52
C ARG A 186 -2.16 -19.76 17.37
N LEU A 187 -2.50 -19.29 18.57
CA LEU A 187 -1.56 -18.65 19.48
C LEU A 187 -0.78 -19.70 20.30
N PRO A 188 0.56 -19.69 20.28
CA PRO A 188 1.34 -20.60 21.13
C PRO A 188 1.28 -20.23 22.62
N GLU A 189 0.94 -18.99 22.95
CA GLU A 189 0.82 -18.52 24.31
C GLU A 189 -0.45 -19.05 25.01
N SER A 190 -0.40 -19.09 26.35
CA SER A 190 -1.51 -19.52 27.22
C SER A 190 -1.90 -18.39 28.17
N ASN A 191 -3.14 -18.42 28.68
CA ASN A 191 -3.60 -17.47 29.69
C ASN A 191 -2.66 -17.45 30.91
N VAL A 192 -2.47 -16.27 31.49
CA VAL A 192 -1.72 -16.13 32.75
C VAL A 192 -2.68 -16.36 33.91
N HIS A 193 -2.37 -17.30 34.78
CA HIS A 193 -3.11 -17.50 36.03
C HIS A 193 -2.14 -17.44 37.20
N TYR A 194 -2.18 -16.34 37.95
CA TYR A 194 -1.23 -16.06 39.02
C TYR A 194 -1.92 -16.05 40.39
N ASP A 195 -1.51 -16.94 41.30
CA ASP A 195 -1.92 -16.96 42.70
C ASP A 195 -0.83 -16.37 43.60
N ALA A 196 -1.05 -15.14 44.07
CA ALA A 196 -0.08 -14.44 44.91
C ALA A 196 0.09 -15.08 46.30
N ARG A 197 -0.92 -15.82 46.79
CA ARG A 197 -0.80 -16.57 48.06
C ARG A 197 0.24 -17.68 47.92
N ALA A 198 0.17 -18.41 46.82
CA ALA A 198 1.15 -19.45 46.50
C ALA A 198 2.52 -18.86 46.16
N ALA A 199 2.56 -17.66 45.58
CA ALA A 199 3.80 -16.95 45.27
C ALA A 199 4.52 -16.35 46.48
N ALA A 200 3.89 -16.26 47.66
CA ALA A 200 4.47 -15.62 48.84
C ALA A 200 5.83 -16.22 49.24
N VAL A 201 6.01 -17.54 49.07
CA VAL A 201 7.28 -18.25 49.32
C VAL A 201 8.41 -17.87 48.36
N MET A 202 8.09 -17.14 47.30
CA MET A 202 9.03 -16.58 46.31
C MET A 202 9.26 -15.08 46.55
N SER A 203 8.73 -14.48 47.62
CA SER A 203 8.91 -13.03 47.84
C SER A 203 10.41 -12.67 47.91
N GLY A 204 10.82 -11.66 47.13
CA GLY A 204 12.22 -11.25 47.04
C GLY A 204 13.16 -12.22 46.32
N TRP A 205 12.67 -13.29 45.67
CA TRP A 205 13.51 -14.32 45.02
C TRP A 205 14.45 -13.81 43.93
N ARG A 206 14.40 -12.54 43.53
CA ARG A 206 15.28 -11.93 42.52
C ARG A 206 16.48 -11.22 43.17
N SER A 207 16.40 -10.97 44.47
CA SER A 207 17.39 -10.20 45.24
C SER A 207 18.56 -11.06 45.71
N PRO A 208 19.72 -10.45 46.03
CA PRO A 208 20.88 -11.19 46.55
C PRO A 208 20.65 -11.87 47.91
N GLY A 209 19.85 -11.27 48.78
CA GLY A 209 19.63 -11.77 50.16
C GLY A 209 18.55 -12.86 50.30
N PHE A 210 18.01 -13.39 49.20
CA PHE A 210 16.99 -14.44 49.26
C PHE A 210 17.59 -15.80 49.63
N ASP A 211 17.00 -16.48 50.59
CA ASP A 211 17.36 -17.85 50.97
C ASP A 211 16.76 -18.86 49.98
N ASP A 212 17.60 -19.37 49.08
CA ASP A 212 17.25 -20.43 48.12
C ASP A 212 17.71 -21.82 48.58
N SER A 213 17.98 -22.03 49.88
CA SER A 213 18.37 -23.35 50.43
C SER A 213 17.33 -24.45 50.16
N ALA A 214 16.05 -24.10 50.10
CA ALA A 214 14.95 -25.01 49.79
C ALA A 214 14.77 -25.30 48.28
N TRP A 215 15.54 -24.68 47.40
CA TRP A 215 15.48 -24.92 45.95
C TRP A 215 16.43 -26.05 45.55
N THR A 216 16.04 -26.84 44.57
CA THR A 216 16.82 -27.98 44.09
C THR A 216 17.61 -27.64 42.84
N ALA A 217 18.68 -28.40 42.60
CA ALA A 217 19.41 -28.34 41.33
C ALA A 217 18.45 -28.69 40.17
N PRO A 218 18.57 -28.03 39.00
CA PRO A 218 17.84 -28.42 37.81
C PRO A 218 18.38 -29.72 37.23
N THR A 219 17.62 -30.34 36.34
CA THR A 219 18.05 -31.48 35.54
C THR A 219 18.89 -31.02 34.36
N ASP A 220 20.03 -31.67 34.12
CA ASP A 220 20.86 -31.51 32.92
C ASP A 220 20.24 -32.31 31.75
N PHE A 221 19.89 -31.61 30.68
CA PHE A 221 19.32 -32.18 29.46
C PHE A 221 20.32 -32.26 28.29
N GLY A 222 21.60 -31.99 28.55
CA GLY A 222 22.69 -32.15 27.58
C GLY A 222 23.39 -30.84 27.24
N ALA A 223 24.46 -30.95 26.44
CA ALA A 223 25.22 -29.79 25.97
C ALA A 223 24.42 -28.91 25.00
N ALA A 224 24.89 -27.68 24.75
CA ALA A 224 24.49 -26.92 23.57
C ALA A 224 24.56 -27.80 22.30
N GLY A 225 23.54 -27.75 21.44
CA GLY A 225 23.40 -28.68 20.32
C GLY A 225 22.53 -29.91 20.59
N ALA A 226 22.20 -30.21 21.86
CA ALA A 226 21.37 -31.37 22.18
C ALA A 226 19.92 -31.21 21.69
N ALA A 227 19.35 -32.30 21.17
CA ALA A 227 17.94 -32.36 20.82
C ALA A 227 17.06 -32.21 22.08
N PRO A 228 15.91 -31.50 22.01
CA PRO A 228 15.25 -30.98 20.80
C PRO A 228 15.63 -29.54 20.40
N TRP A 229 16.60 -28.92 21.09
CA TRP A 229 16.97 -27.52 20.83
C TRP A 229 17.98 -27.36 19.70
N ASN A 230 18.78 -28.41 19.43
CA ASN A 230 19.68 -28.54 18.29
C ASN A 230 20.58 -27.31 18.08
N GLY A 231 20.78 -26.89 16.83
CA GLY A 231 21.65 -25.77 16.49
C GLY A 231 21.19 -24.47 17.17
N LEU A 232 22.15 -23.60 17.48
CA LEU A 232 21.91 -22.30 18.10
C LEU A 232 22.18 -21.20 17.08
N VAL A 233 21.18 -20.37 16.85
CA VAL A 233 21.24 -19.21 15.95
C VAL A 233 21.15 -17.95 16.78
N GLU A 234 22.10 -17.03 16.61
CA GLU A 234 22.07 -15.75 17.32
C GLU A 234 20.82 -14.96 16.93
N ARG A 235 20.22 -14.25 17.87
CA ARG A 235 19.06 -13.38 17.66
C ARG A 235 19.38 -12.38 16.53
N PRO A 236 18.69 -12.44 15.37
CA PRO A 236 19.02 -11.59 14.23
C PRO A 236 18.32 -10.23 14.25
N ILE A 237 17.57 -9.91 15.32
CA ILE A 237 16.82 -8.66 15.48
C ILE A 237 17.15 -8.01 16.83
N PRO A 238 16.97 -6.68 17.01
CA PRO A 238 17.17 -6.02 18.30
C PRO A 238 16.36 -6.65 19.42
N GLN A 239 16.81 -6.48 20.67
CA GLN A 239 15.97 -6.75 21.84
C GLN A 239 14.69 -5.91 21.78
N PHE A 240 13.62 -6.39 22.40
CA PHE A 240 12.36 -5.65 22.39
C PHE A 240 12.47 -4.37 23.23
N ARG A 241 11.70 -3.35 22.85
CA ARG A 241 11.63 -2.09 23.60
C ARG A 241 10.44 -2.06 24.54
N TYR A 242 10.63 -1.38 25.66
CA TYR A 242 9.63 -1.23 26.68
C TYR A 242 9.66 0.17 27.27
N SER A 243 8.49 0.68 27.59
CA SER A 243 8.35 1.90 28.38
C SER A 243 8.55 1.64 29.88
N GLY A 244 8.61 2.70 30.69
CA GLY A 244 8.26 2.62 32.10
C GLY A 244 6.77 2.35 32.30
N LEU A 245 6.30 2.21 33.55
CA LEU A 245 4.86 2.17 33.82
C LEU A 245 4.23 3.52 33.44
N ARG A 246 3.19 3.48 32.61
CA ARG A 246 2.43 4.63 32.10
C ARG A 246 1.01 4.62 32.66
N THR A 247 0.45 5.81 32.84
CA THR A 247 -0.95 6.00 33.23
C THR A 247 -1.86 5.93 32.00
N TYR A 248 -3.06 5.39 32.17
CA TYR A 248 -4.10 5.40 31.15
C TYR A 248 -4.58 6.81 30.82
N THR A 249 -5.06 7.04 29.60
CA THR A 249 -5.53 8.37 29.15
C THR A 249 -6.75 8.85 29.94
N ASN A 250 -7.55 7.91 30.44
CA ASN A 250 -8.72 8.17 31.28
C ASN A 250 -8.46 7.98 32.79
N ALA A 251 -7.19 8.02 33.23
CA ALA A 251 -6.80 7.70 34.62
C ALA A 251 -7.58 8.49 35.69
N SER A 252 -7.89 9.76 35.43
CA SER A 252 -8.67 10.61 36.35
C SER A 252 -10.12 10.17 36.55
N SER A 253 -10.65 9.31 35.67
CA SER A 253 -12.04 8.81 35.71
C SER A 253 -12.15 7.35 36.17
N LEU A 254 -11.01 6.67 36.38
CA LEU A 254 -10.99 5.30 36.87
C LEU A 254 -11.47 5.26 38.34
N PRO A 255 -12.26 4.26 38.74
CA PRO A 255 -12.75 4.16 40.12
C PRO A 255 -11.61 3.79 41.08
N THR A 256 -11.75 4.20 42.34
CA THR A 256 -10.83 3.86 43.43
C THR A 256 -11.19 2.56 44.16
N THR A 257 -12.30 1.92 43.78
CA THR A 257 -12.73 0.61 44.28
C THR A 257 -13.20 -0.24 43.11
N GLY A 258 -13.16 -1.56 43.26
CA GLY A 258 -13.68 -2.48 42.25
C GLY A 258 -15.19 -2.33 42.03
N ARG A 259 -15.68 -2.98 40.96
CA ARG A 259 -17.08 -2.94 40.51
C ARG A 259 -17.72 -4.33 40.40
N GLY A 260 -17.18 -5.31 41.13
CA GLY A 260 -17.65 -6.69 41.07
C GLY A 260 -17.41 -7.29 39.68
N SER A 261 -18.47 -7.83 39.06
CA SER A 261 -18.43 -8.42 37.72
C SER A 261 -18.42 -7.39 36.58
N THR A 262 -18.68 -6.12 36.85
CA THR A 262 -18.68 -5.07 35.82
C THR A 262 -17.25 -4.66 35.51
N ALA A 263 -16.85 -4.80 34.25
CA ALA A 263 -15.49 -4.45 33.81
C ALA A 263 -15.22 -2.94 33.93
N ILE A 264 -14.06 -2.59 34.46
CA ILE A 264 -13.47 -1.26 34.46
C ILE A 264 -12.62 -1.14 33.19
N SER A 265 -12.95 -0.18 32.31
CA SER A 265 -12.21 0.04 31.07
C SER A 265 -11.19 1.16 31.23
N ALA A 266 -9.92 0.82 31.10
CA ALA A 266 -8.79 1.74 31.16
C ALA A 266 -8.24 1.99 29.75
N THR A 267 -8.40 3.21 29.26
CA THR A 267 -8.20 3.60 27.86
C THR A 267 -6.71 3.81 27.55
N LEU A 268 -6.24 3.18 26.48
CA LEU A 268 -4.89 3.34 25.93
C LEU A 268 -4.88 4.52 24.93
N PRO A 269 -3.72 5.13 24.66
CA PRO A 269 -3.63 6.27 23.73
C PRO A 269 -3.82 5.90 22.25
N SER A 270 -3.79 4.61 21.93
CA SER A 270 -3.93 4.03 20.58
C SER A 270 -4.14 2.52 20.72
N ASN A 271 -4.32 1.79 19.62
CA ASN A 271 -4.04 0.35 19.60
C ASN A 271 -2.52 0.13 19.80
N ILE A 272 -2.13 -0.56 20.86
CA ILE A 272 -0.72 -0.82 21.22
C ILE A 272 -0.56 -2.19 21.91
N GLN A 273 0.66 -2.73 21.89
CA GLN A 273 1.03 -3.94 22.64
C GLN A 273 1.41 -3.56 24.09
N VAL A 274 0.77 -4.16 25.10
CA VAL A 274 0.91 -3.79 26.51
C VAL A 274 1.05 -4.97 27.46
N THR A 275 1.72 -4.73 28.59
CA THR A 275 1.64 -5.55 29.80
C THR A 275 0.91 -4.76 30.88
N PRO A 276 -0.29 -5.20 31.32
CA PRO A 276 -1.08 -4.52 32.35
C PRO A 276 -0.43 -4.58 33.75
N PHE A 277 -0.56 -3.51 34.52
CA PHE A 277 -0.10 -3.41 35.91
C PHE A 277 -1.24 -2.95 36.84
N LEU A 278 -1.31 -3.57 38.02
CA LEU A 278 -2.19 -3.13 39.10
C LEU A 278 -1.45 -3.04 40.43
N LYS A 279 -1.90 -2.09 41.26
CA LYS A 279 -1.62 -2.01 42.69
C LYS A 279 -2.94 -1.87 43.43
N VAL A 280 -3.19 -2.75 44.39
CA VAL A 280 -4.48 -2.86 45.09
C VAL A 280 -4.27 -3.12 46.58
N ASP A 281 -5.25 -2.74 47.39
CA ASP A 281 -5.46 -3.27 48.73
C ASP A 281 -6.69 -4.16 48.71
N ALA A 282 -6.51 -5.45 48.98
CA ALA A 282 -7.50 -6.48 48.68
C ALA A 282 -7.56 -7.54 49.78
N PRO A 283 -8.72 -8.17 50.03
CA PRO A 283 -8.78 -9.37 50.86
C PRO A 283 -8.03 -10.54 50.20
N ALA A 284 -7.48 -11.43 51.03
CA ALA A 284 -6.83 -12.64 50.55
C ALA A 284 -7.82 -13.51 49.78
N GLY A 285 -7.42 -13.99 48.60
CA GLY A 285 -8.26 -14.80 47.73
C GLY A 285 -9.15 -14.02 46.76
N ALA A 286 -9.19 -12.68 46.81
CA ALA A 286 -9.89 -11.88 45.81
C ALA A 286 -9.33 -12.15 44.40
N VAL A 287 -10.21 -12.35 43.42
CA VAL A 287 -9.84 -12.70 42.04
C VAL A 287 -10.06 -11.50 41.13
N ILE A 288 -8.98 -11.07 40.46
CA ILE A 288 -9.01 -9.97 39.49
C ILE A 288 -8.80 -10.56 38.08
N GLY A 289 -9.70 -10.25 37.17
CA GLY A 289 -9.57 -10.57 35.74
C GLY A 289 -8.99 -9.38 34.96
N ILE A 290 -8.11 -9.66 34.00
CA ILE A 290 -7.44 -8.66 33.16
C ILE A 290 -7.43 -9.14 31.71
N GLN A 291 -7.94 -8.33 30.80
CA GLN A 291 -7.90 -8.60 29.36
C GLN A 291 -7.93 -7.29 28.57
N THR A 292 -7.75 -7.31 27.26
CA THR A 292 -8.01 -6.12 26.44
C THR A 292 -9.44 -6.13 25.89
N ASP A 293 -9.85 -5.01 25.30
CA ASP A 293 -11.04 -4.92 24.47
C ASP A 293 -10.99 -5.80 23.21
N HIS A 294 -9.80 -6.26 22.80
CA HIS A 294 -9.57 -7.22 21.70
C HIS A 294 -9.36 -8.65 22.21
N TYR A 295 -9.95 -8.99 23.36
CA TYR A 295 -9.87 -10.35 23.92
C TYR A 295 -10.65 -11.37 23.10
N ASP A 296 -11.85 -11.03 22.65
CA ASP A 296 -12.64 -11.86 21.74
C ASP A 296 -12.60 -11.19 20.36
N ASP A 297 -11.56 -11.54 19.59
CA ASP A 297 -11.31 -10.94 18.27
C ASP A 297 -12.40 -11.32 17.26
N GLY A 298 -13.20 -12.36 17.53
CA GLY A 298 -14.35 -12.77 16.72
C GLY A 298 -15.67 -12.14 17.14
N ALA A 299 -15.72 -11.42 18.26
CA ALA A 299 -16.97 -10.84 18.76
C ALA A 299 -17.48 -9.76 17.80
N GLY A 300 -18.63 -10.03 17.19
CA GLY A 300 -19.26 -9.11 16.23
C GLY A 300 -18.68 -9.23 14.82
N LEU A 301 -17.82 -10.21 14.55
CA LEU A 301 -17.36 -10.50 13.19
C LEU A 301 -18.32 -11.44 12.44
N THR A 302 -18.63 -11.13 11.18
CA THR A 302 -19.42 -11.93 10.25
C THR A 302 -18.70 -13.25 9.95
N GLY A 303 -19.43 -14.37 10.00
CA GLY A 303 -18.90 -15.69 9.61
C GLY A 303 -17.91 -16.31 10.61
N ILE A 304 -17.58 -15.61 11.68
CA ILE A 304 -16.81 -16.12 12.81
C ILE A 304 -17.77 -16.30 13.97
N GLU A 305 -17.86 -17.52 14.50
CA GLU A 305 -18.67 -17.76 15.70
C GLU A 305 -18.13 -16.92 16.87
N PRO A 306 -18.94 -16.02 17.46
CA PRO A 306 -18.53 -15.26 18.63
C PRO A 306 -18.06 -16.19 19.74
N GLY A 307 -16.94 -15.84 20.36
CA GLY A 307 -16.36 -16.67 21.38
C GLY A 307 -15.64 -17.93 20.88
N THR A 308 -15.07 -17.88 19.68
CA THR A 308 -14.15 -18.92 19.18
C THR A 308 -12.73 -18.41 18.95
N GLN A 309 -12.52 -17.08 18.91
CA GLN A 309 -11.24 -16.45 18.58
C GLN A 309 -10.67 -15.64 19.74
N TYR A 310 -10.51 -16.30 20.88
CA TYR A 310 -9.99 -15.64 22.08
C TYR A 310 -8.48 -15.44 22.04
N ASN A 311 -8.07 -14.25 22.43
CA ASN A 311 -6.70 -13.87 22.72
C ASN A 311 -6.35 -14.20 24.19
N MET A 312 -5.17 -13.79 24.62
CA MET A 312 -4.70 -13.94 25.98
C MET A 312 -5.46 -13.06 26.99
N ARG A 313 -5.71 -13.62 28.17
CA ARG A 313 -6.09 -12.88 29.40
C ARG A 313 -5.18 -13.26 30.57
N ALA A 314 -5.29 -12.48 31.64
CA ALA A 314 -4.66 -12.79 32.92
C ALA A 314 -5.68 -12.84 34.07
N THR A 315 -5.44 -13.73 35.02
CA THR A 315 -6.14 -13.85 36.29
C THR A 315 -5.14 -13.67 37.42
N TYR A 316 -5.45 -12.80 38.37
CA TYR A 316 -4.64 -12.54 39.57
C TYR A 316 -5.44 -12.84 40.83
N ILE A 317 -4.94 -13.75 41.67
CA ILE A 317 -5.53 -14.07 42.99
C ILE A 317 -4.71 -13.39 44.07
N CYS A 318 -5.36 -12.54 44.87
CA CYS A 318 -4.74 -11.66 45.84
C CYS A 318 -4.22 -12.42 47.08
N ALA A 319 -3.06 -12.02 47.60
CA ALA A 319 -2.47 -12.55 48.84
C ALA A 319 -3.10 -11.96 50.11
N GLY A 320 -3.64 -10.75 50.02
CA GLY A 320 -4.20 -9.98 51.14
C GLY A 320 -3.40 -8.69 51.37
N GLY A 321 -4.08 -7.61 51.75
CA GLY A 321 -3.46 -6.31 51.97
C GLY A 321 -2.99 -5.62 50.69
N VAL A 322 -2.10 -4.63 50.85
CA VAL A 322 -1.50 -3.87 49.75
C VAL A 322 -0.50 -4.71 48.97
N GLN A 323 -0.70 -4.82 47.66
CA GLN A 323 0.10 -5.67 46.77
C GLN A 323 0.09 -5.15 45.32
N GLU A 324 1.03 -5.64 44.52
CA GLU A 324 1.21 -5.25 43.12
C GLU A 324 1.42 -6.46 42.20
N PHE A 325 0.97 -6.32 40.96
CA PHE A 325 1.11 -7.36 39.94
C PHE A 325 1.24 -6.74 38.54
N GLU A 326 2.18 -7.26 37.75
CA GLU A 326 2.32 -6.99 36.32
C GLU A 326 2.11 -8.29 35.54
N SER A 327 1.16 -8.31 34.61
CA SER A 327 0.97 -9.46 33.72
C SER A 327 2.05 -9.44 32.65
N LEU A 328 3.08 -10.27 32.82
CA LEU A 328 4.23 -10.32 31.93
C LEU A 328 3.92 -10.79 30.50
N ALA A 329 2.82 -11.51 30.30
CA ALA A 329 2.38 -11.85 28.96
C ALA A 329 1.66 -10.67 28.31
N TRP A 330 2.15 -10.25 27.15
CA TRP A 330 1.66 -9.07 26.47
C TRP A 330 0.32 -9.32 25.74
N MET A 331 -0.47 -8.26 25.65
CA MET A 331 -1.77 -8.21 24.97
C MET A 331 -1.81 -6.99 24.02
N SER A 332 -2.74 -6.96 23.07
CA SER A 332 -2.95 -5.79 22.18
C SER A 332 -4.39 -5.31 22.27
N GLY A 333 -4.60 -4.00 22.13
CA GLY A 333 -5.93 -3.40 22.03
C GLY A 333 -5.92 -1.89 22.27
N THR A 334 -7.12 -1.28 22.34
CA THR A 334 -7.29 0.16 22.63
C THR A 334 -7.69 0.44 24.07
N ALA A 335 -8.06 -0.59 24.83
CA ALA A 335 -8.30 -0.49 26.26
C ALA A 335 -7.94 -1.80 26.99
N VAL A 336 -7.54 -1.67 28.25
CA VAL A 336 -7.44 -2.79 29.19
C VAL A 336 -8.69 -2.84 30.06
N ARG A 337 -9.35 -3.99 30.09
CA ARG A 337 -10.55 -4.27 30.87
C ARG A 337 -10.18 -5.07 32.12
N TYR A 338 -10.48 -4.51 33.28
CA TYR A 338 -10.27 -5.14 34.58
C TYR A 338 -11.61 -5.52 35.23
N THR A 339 -11.76 -6.78 35.65
CA THR A 339 -12.88 -7.21 36.50
C THR A 339 -12.37 -7.34 37.93
N ILE A 340 -12.70 -6.36 38.78
CA ILE A 340 -12.17 -6.22 40.13
C ILE A 340 -13.33 -6.30 41.15
N PRO A 341 -13.27 -7.19 42.16
CA PRO A 341 -14.28 -7.31 43.21
C PRO A 341 -14.55 -5.98 43.96
N ALA A 342 -15.81 -5.75 44.37
CA ALA A 342 -16.24 -4.47 44.93
C ALA A 342 -15.57 -4.09 46.26
N ASP A 343 -15.06 -5.08 47.00
CA ASP A 343 -14.34 -4.94 48.27
C ASP A 343 -12.82 -4.72 48.10
N VAL A 344 -12.33 -4.66 46.86
CA VAL A 344 -10.93 -4.33 46.55
C VAL A 344 -10.77 -2.82 46.34
N THR A 345 -9.82 -2.23 47.06
CA THR A 345 -9.40 -0.83 46.85
C THR A 345 -8.35 -0.79 45.75
N ILE A 346 -8.56 0.05 44.75
CA ILE A 346 -7.67 0.26 43.61
C ILE A 346 -6.76 1.44 43.94
N LEU A 347 -5.46 1.16 44.05
CA LEU A 347 -4.46 2.19 44.34
C LEU A 347 -3.85 2.72 43.04
N GLU A 348 -3.52 1.82 42.11
CA GLU A 348 -3.03 2.19 40.77
C GLU A 348 -3.48 1.17 39.73
N LEU A 349 -3.90 1.65 38.57
CA LEU A 349 -3.96 0.87 37.33
C LEU A 349 -3.02 1.57 36.33
N LYS A 350 -2.04 0.83 35.83
CA LYS A 350 -1.05 1.33 34.85
C LYS A 350 -0.81 0.26 33.79
N TYR A 351 -0.01 0.59 32.80
CA TYR A 351 0.45 -0.37 31.81
C TYR A 351 1.89 -0.07 31.41
N ARG A 352 2.56 -1.06 30.85
CA ARG A 352 3.81 -0.88 30.13
C ARG A 352 3.60 -1.21 28.67
N GLU A 353 3.84 -0.23 27.82
CA GLU A 353 3.92 -0.43 26.37
C GLU A 353 5.17 -1.25 26.03
N SER A 354 5.02 -2.21 25.14
CA SER A 354 6.06 -3.09 24.60
C SER A 354 6.04 -3.06 23.07
N GLY A 355 7.11 -3.47 22.41
CA GLY A 355 7.10 -3.68 20.96
C GLY A 355 8.49 -3.92 20.38
N TYR A 356 8.56 -3.97 19.05
CA TYR A 356 9.84 -4.02 18.32
C TYR A 356 10.65 -2.73 18.55
N ASP A 357 11.97 -2.84 18.73
CA ASP A 357 12.85 -1.68 18.92
C ASP A 357 13.17 -0.97 17.60
N THR A 358 12.26 -0.09 17.19
CA THR A 358 12.41 0.78 16.01
C THR A 358 11.62 2.07 16.18
N ASP A 359 12.15 3.20 15.72
CA ASP A 359 11.48 4.49 15.80
C ASP A 359 10.70 4.85 14.54
N PHE A 360 9.63 5.64 14.69
CA PHE A 360 8.89 6.24 13.58
C PHE A 360 9.72 7.38 12.97
N ALA A 361 10.70 7.03 12.14
CA ALA A 361 11.59 7.98 11.48
C ALA A 361 10.99 8.58 10.20
N GLY A 362 10.04 7.87 9.58
CA GLY A 362 9.32 8.33 8.41
C GLY A 362 8.08 9.15 8.74
N SER A 363 7.69 10.02 7.81
CA SER A 363 6.47 10.82 7.95
C SER A 363 5.89 11.23 6.60
N PHE A 364 4.60 11.55 6.61
CA PHE A 364 3.88 12.14 5.48
C PHE A 364 2.86 13.16 5.99
N SER A 365 2.72 14.27 5.29
CA SER A 365 1.64 15.24 5.46
C SER A 365 1.35 15.92 4.13
N SER A 366 0.14 16.42 3.94
CA SER A 366 -0.30 16.98 2.66
C SER A 366 -1.22 18.19 2.81
N SER A 367 -1.79 18.66 1.70
CA SER A 367 -2.89 19.62 1.71
C SER A 367 -4.24 18.98 2.07
N ASP A 368 -4.29 17.66 2.30
CA ASP A 368 -5.51 16.91 2.56
C ASP A 368 -5.43 16.09 3.86
N PRO A 369 -6.15 16.51 4.92
CA PRO A 369 -6.18 15.81 6.19
C PRO A 369 -6.66 14.35 6.13
N PHE A 370 -7.45 13.98 5.11
CA PHE A 370 -7.91 12.61 4.93
C PHE A 370 -6.73 11.66 4.71
N LEU A 371 -5.83 12.02 3.79
CA LEU A 371 -4.67 11.20 3.44
C LEU A 371 -3.64 11.18 4.59
N ASP A 372 -3.49 12.28 5.32
CA ASP A 372 -2.61 12.37 6.48
C ASP A 372 -3.07 11.42 7.61
N THR A 373 -4.38 11.37 7.84
CA THR A 373 -4.99 10.45 8.82
C THR A 373 -4.83 9.00 8.38
N LEU A 374 -5.09 8.70 7.11
CA LEU A 374 -4.93 7.36 6.54
C LEU A 374 -3.49 6.85 6.67
N TRP A 375 -2.51 7.68 6.30
CA TRP A 375 -1.09 7.35 6.43
C TRP A 375 -0.72 7.08 7.89
N THR A 376 -1.21 7.89 8.83
CA THR A 376 -0.96 7.72 10.27
C THR A 376 -1.53 6.41 10.81
N LYS A 377 -2.75 6.05 10.41
CA LYS A 377 -3.36 4.76 10.79
C LYS A 377 -2.61 3.57 10.20
N ALA A 378 -2.19 3.66 8.93
CA ALA A 378 -1.35 2.62 8.30
C ALA A 378 -0.03 2.42 9.06
N ALA A 379 0.70 3.51 9.35
CA ALA A 379 1.96 3.47 10.10
C ALA A 379 1.78 2.83 11.50
N ARG A 380 0.69 3.16 12.20
CA ARG A 380 0.36 2.54 13.49
C ARG A 380 0.05 1.06 13.36
N THR A 381 -0.75 0.68 12.36
CA THR A 381 -1.11 -0.72 12.07
C THR A 381 0.14 -1.55 11.84
N MET A 382 1.04 -1.06 10.99
CA MET A 382 2.30 -1.72 10.71
C MET A 382 3.15 -1.91 11.97
N TYR A 383 3.32 -0.89 12.82
CA TYR A 383 4.14 -1.00 14.03
C TYR A 383 3.60 -2.05 15.03
N VAL A 384 2.29 -2.09 15.22
CA VAL A 384 1.65 -3.03 16.14
C VAL A 384 1.76 -4.47 15.61
N ASN A 385 2.01 -4.65 14.31
CA ASN A 385 2.24 -5.93 13.65
C ASN A 385 3.73 -6.35 13.55
N MET A 386 4.60 -5.72 14.35
CA MET A 386 6.02 -6.08 14.47
C MET A 386 6.34 -6.55 15.89
N ARG A 387 6.92 -7.75 16.03
CA ARG A 387 7.51 -8.24 17.30
C ARG A 387 8.60 -9.29 17.05
N ASP A 388 8.34 -10.56 17.36
CA ASP A 388 9.25 -11.66 17.06
C ASP A 388 9.47 -11.79 15.54
N ASN A 389 8.39 -11.61 14.80
CA ASN A 389 8.27 -11.67 13.35
C ASN A 389 7.43 -10.46 12.89
N TYR A 390 7.32 -10.28 11.58
CA TYR A 390 6.13 -9.62 11.05
C TYR A 390 4.88 -10.47 11.36
N MET A 391 3.75 -9.81 11.56
CA MET A 391 2.47 -10.43 11.90
C MET A 391 1.38 -9.92 10.97
N ASP A 392 0.42 -10.77 10.66
CA ASP A 392 -0.87 -10.41 10.03
C ASP A 392 -1.66 -9.46 10.94
N CYS A 393 -1.91 -9.92 12.17
CA CYS A 393 -2.61 -9.21 13.24
C CYS A 393 -1.91 -9.45 14.60
N PRO A 394 -2.00 -8.51 15.56
CA PRO A 394 -1.36 -8.66 16.86
C PRO A 394 -2.17 -9.51 17.85
N THR A 395 -3.38 -9.91 17.46
CA THR A 395 -4.37 -10.55 18.32
C THR A 395 -4.45 -12.05 18.07
N ARG A 396 -5.30 -12.51 17.17
CA ARG A 396 -5.73 -13.92 17.08
C ARG A 396 -4.70 -14.89 16.50
N GLU A 397 -3.79 -14.48 15.62
CA GLU A 397 -2.81 -15.39 14.98
C GLU A 397 -1.37 -15.04 15.30
N ARG A 398 -1.01 -13.75 15.22
CA ARG A 398 0.37 -13.27 15.38
C ARG A 398 1.33 -13.94 14.39
N ALA A 399 0.86 -14.26 13.20
CA ALA A 399 1.47 -15.16 12.25
C ALA A 399 2.20 -14.41 11.12
N GLN A 400 3.36 -14.93 10.71
CA GLN A 400 4.12 -14.36 9.61
C GLN A 400 3.62 -14.94 8.28
N TRP A 401 2.46 -14.45 7.85
CA TRP A 401 1.90 -14.71 6.53
C TRP A 401 2.68 -13.93 5.48
N TRP A 402 3.08 -14.60 4.40
CA TRP A 402 4.09 -14.04 3.52
C TRP A 402 3.53 -13.09 2.47
N GLY A 403 2.25 -13.20 2.11
CA GLY A 403 1.55 -12.13 1.41
C GLY A 403 1.65 -10.80 2.17
N ASP A 404 1.38 -10.83 3.48
CA ASP A 404 1.49 -9.66 4.36
C ASP A 404 2.92 -9.12 4.44
N VAL A 405 3.91 -9.99 4.63
CA VAL A 405 5.33 -9.60 4.70
C VAL A 405 5.74 -8.77 3.48
N VAL A 406 5.24 -9.08 2.28
CA VAL A 406 5.55 -8.33 1.06
C VAL A 406 5.09 -6.86 1.16
N ASN A 407 3.86 -6.63 1.65
CA ASN A 407 3.32 -5.28 1.86
C ASN A 407 4.06 -4.59 3.00
N GLN A 408 4.23 -5.29 4.12
CA GLN A 408 4.88 -4.80 5.34
C GLN A 408 6.33 -4.37 5.10
N LEU A 409 7.09 -5.07 4.25
CA LEU A 409 8.44 -4.63 3.86
C LEU A 409 8.42 -3.24 3.25
N LYS A 410 7.56 -3.02 2.25
CA LYS A 410 7.44 -1.73 1.57
C LYS A 410 6.94 -0.64 2.51
N GLU A 411 6.00 -0.94 3.39
CA GLU A 411 5.50 0.02 4.39
C GLU A 411 6.59 0.41 5.40
N GLY A 412 7.32 -0.58 5.91
CA GLY A 412 8.38 -0.39 6.91
C GLY A 412 9.47 0.55 6.43
N PHE A 413 9.89 0.44 5.16
CA PHE A 413 10.93 1.29 4.57
C PHE A 413 10.58 2.79 4.51
N TYR A 414 9.29 3.15 4.58
CA TYR A 414 8.86 4.55 4.60
C TYR A 414 8.38 5.01 5.99
N THR A 415 8.34 4.11 6.96
CA THR A 415 7.77 4.39 8.29
C THR A 415 8.81 4.44 9.38
N PHE A 416 9.76 3.49 9.37
CA PHE A 416 10.64 3.27 10.51
C PHE A 416 12.12 3.50 10.21
N ASP A 417 12.91 3.64 11.26
CA ASP A 417 14.36 3.61 11.16
C ASP A 417 14.89 2.27 10.61
N THR A 418 16.19 2.23 10.31
CA THR A 418 16.84 1.08 9.68
C THR A 418 16.92 -0.15 10.60
N LYS A 419 16.62 -0.05 11.90
CA LYS A 419 16.58 -1.24 12.78
C LYS A 419 15.48 -2.21 12.33
N SER A 420 14.37 -1.69 11.78
CA SER A 420 13.27 -2.49 11.24
C SER A 420 13.71 -3.46 10.12
N HIS A 421 14.78 -3.14 9.38
CA HIS A 421 15.25 -3.96 8.26
C HIS A 421 15.69 -5.35 8.69
N ALA A 422 16.18 -5.51 9.92
CA ALA A 422 16.61 -6.78 10.47
C ALA A 422 15.44 -7.79 10.57
N LEU A 423 14.20 -7.31 10.75
CA LEU A 423 13.02 -8.17 10.76
C LEU A 423 12.74 -8.78 9.37
N GLY A 424 12.96 -8.00 8.31
CA GLY A 424 12.87 -8.47 6.92
C GLY A 424 13.95 -9.49 6.56
N GLU A 425 15.20 -9.23 6.96
CA GLU A 425 16.31 -10.19 6.77
C GLU A 425 16.03 -11.52 7.48
N LYS A 426 15.58 -11.45 8.73
CA LYS A 426 15.16 -12.63 9.49
C LYS A 426 14.05 -13.39 8.77
N ALA A 427 13.01 -12.70 8.30
CA ALA A 427 11.90 -13.34 7.61
C ALA A 427 12.42 -14.12 6.39
N ILE A 428 13.17 -13.47 5.49
CA ILE A 428 13.71 -14.08 4.26
C ILE A 428 14.52 -15.35 4.57
N ALA A 429 15.45 -15.27 5.53
CA ALA A 429 16.24 -16.41 5.95
C ALA A 429 15.37 -17.56 6.49
N GLN A 430 14.34 -17.22 7.27
CA GLN A 430 13.42 -18.19 7.85
C GLN A 430 12.56 -18.87 6.77
N LEU A 431 12.00 -18.15 5.80
CA LEU A 431 11.21 -18.77 4.73
C LEU A 431 12.04 -19.78 3.93
N ALA A 432 13.26 -19.41 3.57
CA ALA A 432 14.18 -20.31 2.87
C ALA A 432 14.52 -21.55 3.71
N ALA A 433 14.83 -21.36 4.99
CA ALA A 433 15.20 -22.46 5.89
C ALA A 433 14.04 -23.40 6.24
N TRP A 434 12.79 -22.93 6.07
CA TRP A 434 11.58 -23.72 6.28
C TRP A 434 11.05 -24.39 5.01
N GLN A 435 11.69 -24.24 3.84
CA GLN A 435 11.28 -24.90 2.60
C GLN A 435 10.97 -26.39 2.80
N LYS A 436 9.87 -26.89 2.21
CA LYS A 436 9.51 -28.32 2.27
C LYS A 436 10.54 -29.16 1.49
N SER A 437 10.62 -30.45 1.79
CA SER A 437 11.45 -31.39 1.02
C SER A 437 11.06 -31.46 -0.47
N SER A 438 9.81 -31.15 -0.80
CA SER A 438 9.32 -31.02 -2.17
C SER A 438 9.86 -29.81 -2.93
N GLY A 439 10.54 -28.87 -2.26
CA GLY A 439 10.94 -27.58 -2.83
C GLY A 439 9.87 -26.48 -2.65
N ALA A 440 8.67 -26.80 -2.16
CA ALA A 440 7.64 -25.80 -1.93
C ALA A 440 8.01 -24.85 -0.78
N LEU A 441 7.87 -23.54 -1.03
CA LEU A 441 7.78 -22.52 0.02
C LEU A 441 6.33 -22.48 0.53
N TYR A 442 6.12 -22.05 1.77
CA TYR A 442 4.79 -21.97 2.36
C TYR A 442 4.73 -20.96 3.50
N SER A 443 3.51 -20.65 3.94
CA SER A 443 3.24 -19.76 5.07
C SER A 443 2.05 -20.24 5.89
N PRO A 444 1.93 -19.81 7.16
CA PRO A 444 2.89 -18.97 7.87
C PRO A 444 4.10 -19.78 8.34
N VAL A 445 5.24 -19.10 8.48
CA VAL A 445 6.46 -19.68 9.06
C VAL A 445 7.01 -18.74 10.13
N PRO A 446 7.35 -19.22 11.33
CA PRO A 446 7.49 -20.62 11.72
C PRO A 446 6.17 -21.24 12.22
N SER A 447 5.73 -22.33 11.59
CA SER A 447 4.59 -23.14 12.01
C SER A 447 4.74 -24.59 11.55
N THR A 448 4.32 -25.52 12.41
CA THR A 448 4.22 -26.96 12.09
C THR A 448 2.80 -27.50 12.15
N ILE A 449 1.83 -26.69 12.60
CA ILE A 449 0.41 -27.04 12.62
C ILE A 449 -0.36 -26.47 11.42
N TRP A 450 0.27 -25.55 10.69
CA TRP A 450 -0.20 -25.08 9.40
C TRP A 450 0.97 -25.04 8.43
N THR A 451 0.84 -25.75 7.32
CA THR A 451 1.92 -25.90 6.34
C THR A 451 1.45 -25.74 4.90
N ALA A 452 0.33 -25.06 4.66
CA ALA A 452 -0.22 -24.90 3.31
C ALA A 452 0.66 -23.97 2.46
N GLU A 453 1.05 -24.42 1.27
CA GLU A 453 1.55 -23.56 0.20
C GLU A 453 0.40 -22.70 -0.37
N LEU A 454 0.60 -21.38 -0.39
CA LEU A 454 -0.21 -20.42 -1.14
C LEU A 454 0.64 -19.91 -2.32
N PRO A 455 0.46 -20.47 -3.53
CA PRO A 455 1.44 -20.33 -4.61
C PRO A 455 1.74 -18.89 -5.01
N VAL A 456 0.72 -18.05 -5.23
CA VAL A 456 0.93 -16.67 -5.66
C VAL A 456 1.52 -15.78 -4.55
N GLN A 457 1.21 -16.04 -3.27
CA GLN A 457 1.88 -15.35 -2.15
C GLN A 457 3.37 -15.71 -2.11
N MET A 458 3.74 -16.95 -2.39
CA MET A 458 5.15 -17.36 -2.44
C MET A 458 5.88 -16.73 -3.63
N LEU A 459 5.22 -16.58 -4.78
CA LEU A 459 5.78 -15.82 -5.91
C LEU A 459 5.98 -14.33 -5.56
N ALA A 460 4.99 -13.70 -4.90
CA ALA A 460 5.12 -12.34 -4.38
C ALA A 460 6.29 -12.21 -3.38
N SER A 461 6.48 -13.23 -2.53
CA SER A 461 7.60 -13.31 -1.60
C SER A 461 8.94 -13.32 -2.32
N VAL A 462 9.09 -14.17 -3.34
CA VAL A 462 10.32 -14.23 -4.16
C VAL A 462 10.60 -12.87 -4.79
N TRP A 463 9.59 -12.21 -5.36
CA TRP A 463 9.74 -10.86 -5.91
C TRP A 463 10.21 -9.84 -4.87
N SER A 464 9.67 -9.92 -3.64
CA SER A 464 10.02 -9.00 -2.56
C SER A 464 11.49 -9.08 -2.13
N PHE A 465 12.20 -10.19 -2.40
CA PHE A 465 13.61 -10.31 -2.04
C PHE A 465 14.47 -9.29 -2.79
N TRP A 466 14.22 -9.06 -4.08
CA TRP A 466 14.91 -7.98 -4.80
C TRP A 466 14.51 -6.60 -4.28
N THR A 467 13.23 -6.42 -3.90
CA THR A 467 12.77 -5.18 -3.26
C THR A 467 13.52 -4.92 -1.95
N TYR A 468 13.69 -5.93 -1.11
CA TYR A 468 14.48 -5.82 0.12
C TYR A 468 15.92 -5.39 -0.18
N TYR A 469 16.59 -6.03 -1.13
CA TYR A 469 17.94 -5.65 -1.55
C TYR A 469 18.00 -4.23 -2.13
N LEU A 470 17.01 -3.84 -2.94
CA LEU A 470 16.94 -2.51 -3.53
C LEU A 470 16.90 -1.42 -2.45
N TYR A 471 16.12 -1.61 -1.39
CA TYR A 471 15.95 -0.62 -0.32
C TYR A 471 17.07 -0.65 0.73
N THR A 472 17.66 -1.81 0.99
CA THR A 472 18.65 -1.98 2.08
C THR A 472 20.10 -2.03 1.60
N GLY A 473 20.34 -2.46 0.36
CA GLY A 473 21.68 -2.80 -0.14
C GLY A 473 22.27 -4.08 0.47
N ASN A 474 21.52 -4.83 1.29
CA ASN A 474 22.01 -6.04 1.94
C ASN A 474 21.90 -7.25 0.99
N ALA A 475 22.99 -7.55 0.27
CA ALA A 475 23.06 -8.68 -0.66
C ALA A 475 23.07 -10.04 0.07
N ASP A 476 23.69 -10.12 1.25
CA ASP A 476 23.81 -11.38 2.01
C ASP A 476 22.44 -11.92 2.41
N ALA A 477 21.54 -11.02 2.85
CA ALA A 477 20.17 -11.38 3.23
C ALA A 477 19.36 -12.07 2.13
N VAL A 478 19.63 -11.76 0.85
CA VAL A 478 18.83 -12.26 -0.28
C VAL A 478 19.52 -13.37 -1.06
N THR A 479 20.85 -13.39 -1.08
CA THR A 479 21.63 -14.43 -1.78
C THR A 479 21.52 -15.78 -1.08
N VAL A 480 21.41 -15.81 0.24
CA VAL A 480 21.18 -17.04 1.02
C VAL A 480 19.88 -17.75 0.64
N ALA A 481 18.87 -17.01 0.18
CA ALA A 481 17.58 -17.56 -0.22
C ALA A 481 17.57 -18.14 -1.65
N TYR A 482 18.55 -17.79 -2.50
CA TYR A 482 18.55 -18.17 -3.92
C TYR A 482 18.41 -19.67 -4.19
N PRO A 483 19.09 -20.58 -3.47
CA PRO A 483 18.89 -22.03 -3.66
C PRO A 483 17.46 -22.49 -3.40
N ALA A 484 16.77 -21.89 -2.43
CA ALA A 484 15.37 -22.18 -2.15
C ALA A 484 14.46 -21.58 -3.23
N VAL A 485 14.73 -20.35 -3.67
CA VAL A 485 14.03 -19.70 -4.80
C VAL A 485 14.09 -20.57 -6.04
N LYS A 486 15.28 -21.03 -6.43
CA LYS A 486 15.48 -21.91 -7.59
C LYS A 486 14.60 -23.15 -7.53
N LYS A 487 14.69 -23.89 -6.42
CA LYS A 487 13.87 -25.10 -6.21
C LYS A 487 12.38 -24.81 -6.31
N TYR A 488 11.93 -23.67 -5.78
CA TYR A 488 10.53 -23.27 -5.81
C TYR A 488 10.06 -22.96 -7.23
N LEU A 489 10.81 -22.13 -7.97
CA LEU A 489 10.43 -21.72 -9.32
C LEU A 489 10.53 -22.88 -10.34
N ASP A 490 11.37 -23.89 -10.09
CA ASP A 490 11.39 -25.11 -10.89
C ASP A 490 10.13 -25.97 -10.76
N LEU A 491 9.27 -25.71 -9.77
CA LEU A 491 7.95 -26.33 -9.68
C LEU A 491 6.95 -25.76 -10.71
N TRP A 492 7.21 -24.57 -11.25
CA TRP A 492 6.31 -23.85 -12.16
C TRP A 492 6.66 -24.12 -13.63
N THR A 493 5.65 -24.39 -14.44
CA THR A 493 5.79 -24.72 -15.86
C THR A 493 5.01 -23.75 -16.74
N LEU A 494 5.37 -23.69 -18.02
CA LEU A 494 4.63 -22.94 -19.04
C LEU A 494 3.79 -23.89 -19.90
N ASP A 495 2.65 -23.40 -20.38
CA ASP A 495 1.73 -24.09 -21.27
C ASP A 495 2.10 -23.86 -22.76
N GLY A 496 1.26 -24.38 -23.66
CA GLY A 496 1.46 -24.26 -25.11
C GLY A 496 1.35 -22.83 -25.65
N ASP A 497 0.75 -21.89 -24.91
CA ASP A 497 0.69 -20.47 -25.27
C ASP A 497 1.96 -19.72 -24.85
N GLY A 498 2.88 -20.39 -24.14
CA GLY A 498 4.07 -19.79 -23.55
C GLY A 498 3.77 -18.99 -22.28
N LEU A 499 2.62 -19.25 -21.64
CA LEU A 499 2.15 -18.65 -20.40
C LEU A 499 2.17 -19.67 -19.25
N VAL A 500 1.96 -19.24 -18.02
CA VAL A 500 2.01 -20.11 -16.84
C VAL A 500 0.89 -21.17 -16.83
N ASN A 501 1.25 -22.43 -16.56
CA ASN A 501 0.29 -23.43 -16.09
C ASN A 501 -0.08 -23.12 -14.64
N HIS A 502 -1.36 -22.90 -14.39
CA HIS A 502 -1.87 -22.64 -13.05
C HIS A 502 -1.46 -23.75 -12.07
N ARG A 503 -1.04 -23.33 -10.87
CA ARG A 503 -0.67 -24.21 -9.76
C ARG A 503 -1.51 -23.84 -8.55
N ALA A 504 -2.42 -24.73 -8.16
CA ALA A 504 -3.30 -24.55 -7.01
C ALA A 504 -2.59 -24.67 -5.64
N GLY A 505 -1.43 -25.34 -5.59
CA GLY A 505 -0.69 -25.57 -4.33
C GLY A 505 -1.51 -26.39 -3.33
N ASP A 506 -1.39 -26.04 -2.03
CA ASP A 506 -2.24 -26.63 -0.98
C ASP A 506 -3.49 -25.77 -0.73
N TRP A 507 -3.36 -24.45 -0.88
CA TRP A 507 -4.47 -23.51 -0.79
C TRP A 507 -4.43 -22.55 -1.98
N ASP A 508 -5.37 -22.78 -2.89
CA ASP A 508 -5.58 -22.00 -4.10
C ASP A 508 -6.26 -20.67 -3.76
N TRP A 509 -5.43 -19.67 -3.43
CA TRP A 509 -5.87 -18.37 -2.95
C TRP A 509 -4.98 -17.28 -3.53
N GLU A 510 -5.58 -16.37 -4.29
CA GLU A 510 -4.92 -15.18 -4.82
C GLU A 510 -5.28 -13.90 -4.06
N ASP A 511 -6.54 -13.79 -3.64
CA ASP A 511 -7.05 -12.68 -2.85
C ASP A 511 -8.38 -13.04 -2.18
N TRP A 512 -8.81 -12.22 -1.21
CA TRP A 512 -10.19 -12.29 -0.72
C TRP A 512 -11.19 -11.70 -1.73
N GLY A 513 -12.39 -12.28 -1.76
CA GLY A 513 -13.49 -11.84 -2.61
C GLY A 513 -13.76 -12.77 -3.80
N SER A 514 -14.60 -12.29 -4.72
CA SER A 514 -14.99 -13.01 -5.94
C SER A 514 -14.25 -12.45 -7.17
N ASP A 515 -14.60 -12.95 -8.36
CA ASP A 515 -14.16 -12.40 -9.65
C ASP A 515 -12.64 -12.42 -9.91
N ILE A 516 -11.94 -13.40 -9.36
CA ILE A 516 -10.49 -13.62 -9.55
C ILE A 516 -10.16 -14.23 -10.94
N ASP A 517 -9.28 -13.59 -11.70
CA ASP A 517 -8.72 -14.15 -12.94
C ASP A 517 -7.31 -14.70 -12.68
N ALA A 518 -7.26 -15.92 -12.13
CA ALA A 518 -6.04 -16.59 -11.67
C ALA A 518 -4.94 -16.66 -12.74
N ARG A 519 -5.30 -16.99 -14.00
CA ARG A 519 -4.30 -17.13 -15.07
C ARG A 519 -3.61 -15.81 -15.40
N VAL A 520 -4.28 -14.66 -15.27
CA VAL A 520 -3.61 -13.35 -15.43
C VAL A 520 -2.66 -13.10 -14.25
N LEU A 521 -3.14 -13.33 -13.02
CA LEU A 521 -2.36 -13.13 -11.78
C LEU A 521 -1.12 -14.03 -11.71
N ASP A 522 -1.24 -15.32 -12.02
CA ASP A 522 -0.15 -16.29 -12.08
C ASP A 522 0.97 -15.84 -13.00
N ASN A 523 0.61 -15.39 -14.21
CA ASN A 523 1.59 -14.90 -15.17
C ASN A 523 2.31 -13.64 -14.67
N CYS A 524 1.59 -12.70 -14.04
CA CYS A 524 2.19 -11.49 -13.51
C CYS A 524 3.14 -11.79 -12.34
N TRP A 525 2.70 -12.60 -11.38
CA TRP A 525 3.51 -12.96 -10.22
C TRP A 525 4.73 -13.80 -10.59
N TYR A 526 4.57 -14.79 -11.49
CA TYR A 526 5.71 -15.61 -11.90
C TYR A 526 6.69 -14.82 -12.77
N TYR A 527 6.21 -13.89 -13.60
CA TYR A 527 7.06 -12.97 -14.35
C TYR A 527 7.96 -12.13 -13.41
N LEU A 528 7.37 -11.53 -12.38
CA LEU A 528 8.08 -10.75 -11.36
C LEU A 528 9.08 -11.62 -10.57
N ALA A 529 8.70 -12.84 -10.22
CA ALA A 529 9.55 -13.78 -9.51
C ALA A 529 10.73 -14.28 -10.38
N LEU A 530 10.51 -14.55 -11.67
CA LEU A 530 11.57 -14.96 -12.61
C LEU A 530 12.57 -13.84 -12.87
N ASP A 531 12.11 -12.59 -13.00
CA ASP A 531 13.01 -11.44 -13.12
C ASP A 531 13.89 -11.28 -11.88
N THR A 532 13.29 -11.47 -10.70
CA THR A 532 14.01 -11.47 -9.43
C THR A 532 15.00 -12.62 -9.34
N ALA A 533 14.61 -13.84 -9.72
CA ALA A 533 15.49 -15.00 -9.72
C ALA A 533 16.68 -14.83 -10.67
N ALA A 534 16.49 -14.23 -11.84
CA ALA A 534 17.60 -13.90 -12.75
C ALA A 534 18.60 -12.94 -12.10
N LYS A 535 18.12 -11.92 -11.37
CA LYS A 535 18.97 -10.95 -10.66
C LYS A 535 19.68 -11.57 -9.46
N LEU A 536 18.98 -12.39 -8.67
CA LEU A 536 19.56 -13.09 -7.52
C LEU A 536 20.55 -14.17 -7.94
N ALA A 537 20.30 -14.87 -9.05
CA ALA A 537 21.24 -15.83 -9.62
C ALA A 537 22.58 -15.16 -9.95
N ASP A 538 22.53 -14.02 -10.64
CA ASP A 538 23.72 -13.23 -10.96
C ASP A 538 24.42 -12.72 -9.69
N LEU A 539 23.67 -12.12 -8.76
CA LEU A 539 24.19 -11.58 -7.51
C LEU A 539 24.84 -12.64 -6.62
N SER A 540 24.34 -13.87 -6.63
CA SER A 540 24.85 -15.00 -5.84
C SER A 540 25.95 -15.82 -6.53
N GLY A 541 26.41 -15.42 -7.72
CA GLY A 541 27.43 -16.13 -8.49
C GLY A 541 26.92 -17.37 -9.24
N ASN A 542 25.60 -17.57 -9.33
CA ASN A 542 24.93 -18.66 -10.06
C ASN A 542 24.54 -18.23 -11.49
N SER A 543 25.44 -17.53 -12.19
CA SER A 543 25.16 -16.91 -13.50
C SER A 543 24.71 -17.89 -14.60
N GLY A 544 25.03 -19.19 -14.46
CA GLY A 544 24.57 -20.24 -15.37
C GLY A 544 23.04 -20.41 -15.43
N ASP A 545 22.31 -20.03 -14.37
CA ASP A 545 20.85 -20.15 -14.33
C ASP A 545 20.12 -18.96 -15.00
N VAL A 546 20.82 -17.82 -15.18
CA VAL A 546 20.24 -16.54 -15.61
C VAL A 546 19.53 -16.66 -16.97
N ALA A 547 20.14 -17.37 -17.92
CA ALA A 547 19.57 -17.55 -19.26
C ALA A 547 18.25 -18.34 -19.22
N GLY A 548 18.15 -19.36 -18.35
CA GLY A 548 16.94 -20.16 -18.16
C GLY A 548 15.79 -19.33 -17.60
N TRP A 549 16.07 -18.54 -16.55
CA TRP A 549 15.07 -17.64 -15.96
C TRP A 549 14.58 -16.57 -16.93
N LYS A 550 15.51 -15.91 -17.64
CA LYS A 550 15.17 -14.91 -18.65
C LYS A 550 14.35 -15.50 -19.80
N SER A 551 14.68 -16.71 -20.26
CA SER A 551 13.92 -17.38 -21.32
C SER A 551 12.44 -17.59 -20.94
N ARG A 552 12.15 -18.13 -19.74
CA ARG A 552 10.78 -18.29 -19.26
C ARG A 552 10.06 -16.94 -19.10
N ARG A 553 10.75 -15.95 -18.53
CA ARG A 553 10.24 -14.59 -18.32
C ARG A 553 9.87 -13.92 -19.65
N ASP A 554 10.77 -14.02 -20.63
CA ASP A 554 10.63 -13.39 -21.94
C ASP A 554 9.55 -14.08 -22.78
N SER A 555 9.35 -15.41 -22.61
CA SER A 555 8.18 -16.12 -23.16
C SER A 555 6.86 -15.52 -22.66
N ILE A 556 6.72 -15.30 -21.35
CA ILE A 556 5.50 -14.68 -20.79
C ILE A 556 5.31 -13.30 -21.40
N LYS A 557 6.36 -12.45 -21.40
CA LYS A 557 6.28 -11.09 -21.96
C LYS A 557 5.86 -11.06 -23.43
N ALA A 558 6.37 -11.97 -24.24
CA ALA A 558 6.04 -12.05 -25.67
C ALA A 558 4.59 -12.48 -25.93
N ASN A 559 3.98 -13.22 -24.99
CA ASN A 559 2.67 -13.84 -25.19
C ASN A 559 1.54 -13.21 -24.35
N PHE A 560 1.86 -12.50 -23.28
CA PHE A 560 0.88 -11.97 -22.31
C PHE A 560 -0.18 -11.09 -22.98
N ASP A 561 0.24 -10.00 -23.65
CA ASP A 561 -0.69 -9.09 -24.33
C ASP A 561 -1.44 -9.80 -25.46
N ARG A 562 -0.73 -10.62 -26.25
CA ARG A 562 -1.32 -11.35 -27.38
C ARG A 562 -2.46 -12.28 -26.97
N VAL A 563 -2.34 -12.95 -25.81
CA VAL A 563 -3.27 -14.00 -25.37
C VAL A 563 -4.31 -13.46 -24.40
N LEU A 564 -3.91 -12.57 -23.48
CA LEU A 564 -4.75 -12.13 -22.37
C LEU A 564 -5.36 -10.74 -22.57
N TRP A 565 -4.95 -9.97 -23.59
CA TRP A 565 -5.65 -8.71 -23.88
C TRP A 565 -6.97 -8.99 -24.59
N ASN A 566 -8.07 -8.63 -23.92
CA ASN A 566 -9.40 -8.65 -24.52
C ASN A 566 -9.68 -7.30 -25.19
N SER A 567 -9.55 -7.25 -26.52
CA SER A 567 -9.74 -6.02 -27.29
C SER A 567 -11.18 -5.53 -27.36
N SER A 568 -12.19 -6.39 -27.17
CA SER A 568 -13.60 -5.97 -27.19
C SER A 568 -13.99 -5.28 -25.88
N LYS A 569 -13.42 -5.72 -24.75
CA LYS A 569 -13.64 -5.12 -23.43
C LYS A 569 -12.61 -4.05 -23.04
N ASN A 570 -11.45 -4.02 -23.70
CA ASN A 570 -10.30 -3.18 -23.35
C ASN A 570 -9.73 -3.46 -21.95
N GLU A 571 -9.54 -4.74 -21.63
CA GLU A 571 -9.03 -5.20 -20.33
C GLU A 571 -8.16 -6.46 -20.51
N TYR A 572 -7.29 -6.75 -19.54
CA TYR A 572 -6.67 -8.06 -19.44
C TYR A 572 -7.64 -9.06 -18.82
N ARG A 573 -7.78 -10.20 -19.48
CA ARG A 573 -8.74 -11.24 -19.16
C ARG A 573 -8.37 -12.56 -19.84
N SER A 574 -8.45 -13.65 -19.10
CA SER A 574 -8.23 -14.99 -19.65
C SER A 574 -9.31 -15.39 -20.65
N PRO A 575 -8.94 -16.06 -21.76
CA PRO A 575 -9.90 -16.65 -22.68
C PRO A 575 -10.89 -17.58 -21.94
N GLY A 576 -12.19 -17.36 -22.15
CA GLY A 576 -13.25 -18.14 -21.49
C GLY A 576 -13.64 -17.68 -20.09
N TYR A 577 -12.95 -16.70 -19.50
CA TYR A 577 -13.35 -16.11 -18.23
C TYR A 577 -14.64 -15.27 -18.40
N THR A 578 -15.68 -15.50 -17.58
CA THR A 578 -17.03 -14.92 -17.78
C THR A 578 -17.54 -13.98 -16.67
N ARG A 579 -16.83 -13.92 -15.54
CA ARG A 579 -17.15 -13.12 -14.34
C ARG A 579 -16.91 -11.61 -14.48
N ASP A 580 -17.05 -10.81 -13.43
CA ASP A 580 -16.69 -9.39 -13.52
C ASP A 580 -15.19 -9.21 -13.83
N THR A 581 -14.81 -8.05 -14.34
CA THR A 581 -13.41 -7.74 -14.67
C THR A 581 -12.58 -7.65 -13.39
N ASP A 582 -11.44 -8.34 -13.41
CA ASP A 582 -10.56 -8.40 -12.27
C ASP A 582 -9.59 -7.20 -12.25
N ASP A 583 -9.84 -6.25 -11.35
CA ASP A 583 -8.96 -5.09 -11.11
C ASP A 583 -7.62 -5.49 -10.51
N ARG A 584 -7.57 -6.57 -9.72
CA ARG A 584 -6.31 -7.12 -9.16
C ARG A 584 -5.40 -7.57 -10.30
N ALA A 585 -5.94 -8.35 -11.22
CA ALA A 585 -5.22 -8.88 -12.38
C ALA A 585 -4.69 -7.76 -13.29
N ASN A 586 -5.55 -6.79 -13.62
CA ASN A 586 -5.18 -5.66 -14.47
C ASN A 586 -4.16 -4.74 -13.79
N GLY A 587 -4.32 -4.48 -12.50
CA GLY A 587 -3.37 -3.69 -11.71
C GLY A 587 -2.00 -4.38 -11.61
N LEU A 588 -1.99 -5.66 -11.30
CA LEU A 588 -0.74 -6.42 -11.18
C LEU A 588 -0.02 -6.57 -12.53
N ALA A 589 -0.75 -6.65 -13.65
CA ALA A 589 -0.14 -6.62 -14.99
C ALA A 589 0.68 -5.33 -15.21
N VAL A 590 0.20 -4.19 -14.71
CA VAL A 590 0.92 -2.92 -14.78
C VAL A 590 2.15 -2.95 -13.89
N VAL A 591 2.03 -3.44 -12.65
CA VAL A 591 3.15 -3.58 -11.70
C VAL A 591 4.23 -4.51 -12.27
N ALA A 592 3.83 -5.57 -12.98
CA ALA A 592 4.74 -6.48 -13.70
C ALA A 592 5.41 -5.84 -14.93
N GLY A 593 4.98 -4.66 -15.37
CA GLY A 593 5.49 -4.00 -16.57
C GLY A 593 5.12 -4.73 -17.86
N LEU A 594 4.02 -5.51 -17.84
CA LEU A 594 3.52 -6.28 -18.98
C LEU A 594 2.52 -5.47 -19.83
N VAL A 595 2.00 -4.37 -19.30
CA VAL A 595 1.03 -3.50 -19.98
C VAL A 595 1.75 -2.43 -20.81
N PRO A 596 1.59 -2.40 -22.15
CA PRO A 596 2.15 -1.34 -22.97
C PRO A 596 1.41 -0.02 -22.75
N ALA A 597 2.12 1.11 -22.91
CA ALA A 597 1.59 2.45 -22.64
C ALA A 597 0.28 2.77 -23.39
N SER A 598 0.08 2.20 -24.58
CA SER A 598 -1.17 2.33 -25.36
C SER A 598 -2.40 1.75 -24.66
N ARG A 599 -2.23 0.86 -23.68
CA ARG A 599 -3.31 0.26 -22.89
C ARG A 599 -3.53 0.95 -21.54
N HIS A 600 -2.61 1.82 -21.10
CA HIS A 600 -2.67 2.44 -19.77
C HIS A 600 -3.97 3.19 -19.51
N ARG A 601 -4.50 3.93 -20.50
CA ARG A 601 -5.79 4.61 -20.36
C ARG A 601 -6.95 3.64 -20.11
N ALA A 602 -6.99 2.53 -20.85
CA ALA A 602 -8.05 1.54 -20.70
C ALA A 602 -7.95 0.82 -19.36
N VAL A 603 -6.73 0.40 -18.98
CA VAL A 603 -6.49 -0.24 -17.68
C VAL A 603 -6.77 0.73 -16.52
N THR A 604 -6.41 2.02 -16.64
CA THR A 604 -6.77 3.04 -15.65
C THR A 604 -8.28 3.09 -15.43
N GLU A 605 -9.08 2.95 -16.49
CA GLU A 605 -10.52 2.96 -16.35
C GLU A 605 -11.06 1.66 -15.73
N VAL A 606 -10.48 0.50 -16.07
CA VAL A 606 -10.76 -0.75 -15.34
C VAL A 606 -10.52 -0.57 -13.84
N LEU A 607 -9.38 0.01 -13.46
CA LEU A 607 -9.03 0.28 -12.07
C LEU A 607 -9.84 1.41 -11.44
N ARG A 608 -10.53 2.26 -12.22
CA ARG A 608 -11.46 3.26 -11.71
C ARG A 608 -12.82 2.63 -11.40
N THR A 609 -13.32 1.75 -12.28
CA THR A 609 -14.71 1.27 -12.26
C THR A 609 -14.91 -0.07 -11.56
N HIS A 610 -13.90 -0.94 -11.52
CA HIS A 610 -13.95 -2.24 -10.84
C HIS A 610 -13.20 -2.17 -9.50
N LEU A 611 -13.81 -2.68 -8.43
CA LEU A 611 -13.31 -2.56 -7.05
C LEU A 611 -13.28 -3.94 -6.34
N ASN A 612 -12.86 -4.98 -7.05
CA ASN A 612 -12.94 -6.38 -6.58
C ASN A 612 -11.75 -6.78 -5.67
N ALA A 613 -10.66 -6.01 -5.67
CA ALA A 613 -9.53 -6.25 -4.78
C ALA A 613 -9.92 -6.27 -3.30
N SER A 614 -9.28 -7.09 -2.48
CA SER A 614 -9.26 -6.91 -1.03
C SER A 614 -8.25 -5.81 -0.66
N PRO A 615 -8.20 -5.38 0.61
CA PRO A 615 -7.16 -4.46 1.08
C PRO A 615 -5.72 -4.90 0.77
N TYR A 616 -5.46 -6.22 0.74
CA TYR A 616 -4.15 -6.78 0.38
C TYR A 616 -3.75 -6.41 -1.05
N MET A 617 -4.60 -6.71 -2.05
CA MET A 617 -4.29 -6.44 -3.46
C MET A 617 -4.54 -5.00 -3.88
N GLU A 618 -5.32 -4.23 -3.11
CA GLU A 618 -5.50 -2.79 -3.31
C GLU A 618 -4.16 -2.06 -3.32
N PHE A 619 -3.18 -2.54 -2.53
CA PHE A 619 -1.79 -2.07 -2.56
C PHE A 619 -1.27 -1.96 -4.01
N TYR A 620 -1.39 -3.04 -4.78
CA TYR A 620 -0.86 -3.13 -6.14
C TYR A 620 -1.70 -2.38 -7.15
N VAL A 621 -3.02 -2.28 -6.92
CA VAL A 621 -3.91 -1.45 -7.75
C VAL A 621 -3.54 0.03 -7.63
N LEU A 622 -3.27 0.52 -6.41
CA LEU A 622 -2.82 1.89 -6.20
C LEU A 622 -1.44 2.14 -6.82
N GLU A 623 -0.50 1.21 -6.64
CA GLU A 623 0.81 1.26 -7.29
C GLU A 623 0.68 1.32 -8.82
N ALA A 624 -0.20 0.52 -9.42
CA ALA A 624 -0.47 0.52 -10.84
C ALA A 624 -0.99 1.87 -11.36
N LEU A 625 -1.95 2.49 -10.67
CA LEU A 625 -2.50 3.79 -11.06
C LEU A 625 -1.40 4.87 -11.11
N TYR A 626 -0.48 4.90 -10.15
CA TYR A 626 0.66 5.82 -10.20
C TYR A 626 1.69 5.44 -11.26
N LEU A 627 1.94 4.16 -11.52
CA LEU A 627 2.83 3.74 -12.62
C LEU A 627 2.30 4.16 -14.00
N MET A 628 0.99 4.32 -14.16
CA MET A 628 0.35 4.83 -15.37
C MET A 628 0.18 6.36 -15.40
N GLY A 629 0.66 7.09 -14.37
CA GLY A 629 0.51 8.54 -14.26
C GLY A 629 -0.91 9.01 -13.89
N ALA A 630 -1.75 8.12 -13.37
CA ALA A 630 -3.15 8.39 -13.04
C ALA A 630 -3.35 8.77 -11.56
N ALA A 631 -2.52 9.68 -11.04
CA ALA A 631 -2.51 10.08 -9.63
C ALA A 631 -3.88 10.52 -9.10
N THR A 632 -4.64 11.30 -9.87
CA THR A 632 -5.99 11.74 -9.47
C THR A 632 -6.96 10.57 -9.31
N VAL A 633 -6.82 9.52 -10.13
CA VAL A 633 -7.65 8.31 -10.03
C VAL A 633 -7.25 7.49 -8.81
N ALA A 634 -5.95 7.42 -8.50
CA ALA A 634 -5.48 6.81 -7.26
C ALA A 634 -6.07 7.52 -6.03
N GLU A 635 -6.06 8.86 -6.01
CA GLU A 635 -6.67 9.66 -4.93
C GLU A 635 -8.18 9.42 -4.83
N GLU A 636 -8.93 9.43 -5.94
CA GLU A 636 -10.36 9.11 -5.98
C GLU A 636 -10.65 7.73 -5.40
N ARG A 637 -9.86 6.72 -5.82
CA ARG A 637 -10.01 5.34 -5.37
C ARG A 637 -9.69 5.19 -3.89
N ILE A 638 -8.60 5.82 -3.42
CA ILE A 638 -8.24 5.86 -2.00
C ILE A 638 -9.38 6.45 -1.16
N ARG A 639 -9.97 7.58 -1.59
CA ARG A 639 -11.12 8.18 -0.88
C ARG A 639 -12.31 7.24 -0.81
N ASN A 640 -12.66 6.62 -1.94
CA ASN A 640 -13.81 5.73 -2.02
C ASN A 640 -13.65 4.52 -1.09
N ARG A 641 -12.49 3.85 -1.17
CA ARG A 641 -12.25 2.55 -0.53
C ARG A 641 -11.93 2.65 0.95
N PHE A 642 -11.26 3.73 1.37
CA PHE A 642 -10.79 3.89 2.75
C PHE A 642 -11.66 4.83 3.59
N ALA A 643 -12.73 5.42 3.01
CA ALA A 643 -13.59 6.40 3.69
C ALA A 643 -14.03 5.96 5.09
N ALA A 644 -14.61 4.76 5.21
CA ALA A 644 -15.14 4.24 6.47
C ALA A 644 -14.04 4.04 7.52
N GLN A 645 -12.87 3.55 7.10
CA GLN A 645 -11.73 3.30 7.98
C GLN A 645 -11.14 4.60 8.52
N VAL A 646 -11.02 5.63 7.68
CA VAL A 646 -10.53 6.95 8.10
C VAL A 646 -11.53 7.63 9.02
N ALA A 647 -12.82 7.52 8.71
CA ALA A 647 -13.90 8.16 9.46
C ALA A 647 -14.15 7.54 10.84
N ASP A 648 -13.75 6.28 11.10
CA ASP A 648 -13.95 5.62 12.40
C ASP A 648 -13.01 6.24 13.48
N PRO A 649 -13.54 7.00 14.46
CA PRO A 649 -12.74 7.62 15.50
C PRO A 649 -12.35 6.64 16.62
N ALA A 650 -12.98 5.46 16.67
CA ALA A 650 -12.69 4.42 17.67
C ALA A 650 -11.58 3.47 17.23
N CYS A 651 -11.19 3.49 15.95
CA CYS A 651 -10.15 2.64 15.40
C CYS A 651 -8.90 3.44 15.02
N HIS A 652 -7.76 3.09 15.63
CA HIS A 652 -6.45 3.73 15.38
C HIS A 652 -5.62 3.00 14.31
N THR A 653 -6.15 1.92 13.77
CA THR A 653 -5.50 0.99 12.83
C THR A 653 -6.39 0.74 11.62
N LEU A 654 -5.88 0.00 10.64
CA LEU A 654 -6.57 -0.38 9.42
C LEU A 654 -7.08 -1.82 9.51
N TRP A 655 -8.24 -2.05 8.89
CA TRP A 655 -8.97 -3.31 9.01
C TRP A 655 -8.39 -4.40 8.11
N GLU A 656 -8.73 -5.65 8.38
CA GLU A 656 -8.38 -6.80 7.54
C GLU A 656 -9.14 -6.77 6.22
N LEU A 657 -10.45 -6.49 6.28
CA LEU A 657 -11.33 -6.44 5.12
C LEU A 657 -12.02 -5.08 5.03
N TRP A 658 -12.68 -4.82 3.89
CA TRP A 658 -13.38 -3.54 3.67
C TRP A 658 -14.51 -3.27 4.66
N THR A 659 -15.14 -4.34 5.16
CA THR A 659 -16.10 -4.26 6.27
C THR A 659 -15.38 -4.61 7.56
N LYS A 660 -15.47 -3.73 8.57
CA LYS A 660 -14.90 -3.98 9.91
C LYS A 660 -15.38 -5.29 10.54
N ALA A 661 -16.63 -5.67 10.28
CA ALA A 661 -17.19 -6.90 10.81
C ALA A 661 -16.65 -8.16 10.09
N ASP A 662 -15.98 -8.09 8.95
CA ASP A 662 -15.60 -9.32 8.24
C ASP A 662 -14.21 -9.84 8.66
N GLY A 663 -13.45 -9.07 9.44
CA GLY A 663 -12.11 -9.44 9.91
C GLY A 663 -11.63 -8.56 11.06
N THR A 664 -10.36 -8.68 11.47
CA THR A 664 -9.82 -7.85 12.55
C THR A 664 -9.76 -6.36 12.14
N ASP A 665 -9.85 -5.45 13.11
CA ASP A 665 -9.68 -4.02 12.86
C ASP A 665 -8.21 -3.55 12.92
N ASN A 666 -7.28 -4.50 12.92
CA ASN A 666 -5.84 -4.27 12.87
C ASN A 666 -5.10 -5.33 12.03
N HIS A 667 -4.92 -5.04 10.74
CA HIS A 667 -4.21 -5.91 9.80
C HIS A 667 -3.25 -5.14 8.90
N ALA A 668 -1.96 -5.48 8.93
CA ALA A 668 -0.93 -4.65 8.31
C ALA A 668 -0.96 -4.65 6.77
N TRP A 669 -1.51 -5.68 6.12
CA TRP A 669 -1.58 -5.73 4.65
C TRP A 669 -2.37 -4.59 3.98
N ASN A 670 -3.10 -3.78 4.75
CA ASN A 670 -3.99 -2.72 4.31
C ASN A 670 -3.25 -1.35 4.28
N GLY A 671 -1.95 -1.33 4.55
CA GLY A 671 -1.15 -0.10 4.52
C GLY A 671 -0.72 0.37 3.12
N GLY A 672 -1.28 -0.19 2.03
CA GLY A 672 -0.94 0.21 0.66
C GLY A 672 -0.93 1.72 0.36
N PRO A 673 -1.91 2.52 0.84
CA PRO A 673 -1.88 3.97 0.68
C PRO A 673 -0.64 4.64 1.28
N LEU A 674 -0.09 4.14 2.40
CA LEU A 674 1.12 4.68 3.02
C LEU A 674 2.29 4.64 2.04
N TYR A 675 2.50 3.47 1.41
CA TYR A 675 3.53 3.31 0.41
C TYR A 675 3.22 4.12 -0.86
N ALA A 676 1.98 4.07 -1.37
CA ALA A 676 1.60 4.79 -2.57
C ALA A 676 1.82 6.32 -2.45
N LEU A 677 1.44 6.91 -1.33
CA LEU A 677 1.62 8.34 -1.06
C LEU A 677 3.10 8.72 -0.95
N SER A 678 3.90 7.90 -0.25
CA SER A 678 5.30 8.23 0.01
C SER A 678 6.21 7.95 -1.20
N ALA A 679 6.00 6.81 -1.87
CA ALA A 679 6.81 6.38 -3.00
C ALA A 679 6.39 7.08 -4.31
N TYR A 680 5.10 7.37 -4.51
CA TYR A 680 4.62 7.88 -5.80
C TYR A 680 4.06 9.31 -5.74
N ALA A 681 3.16 9.62 -4.80
CA ALA A 681 2.63 10.99 -4.72
C ALA A 681 3.74 12.00 -4.38
N ALA A 682 4.57 11.69 -3.37
CA ALA A 682 5.80 12.42 -3.09
C ALA A 682 6.93 12.07 -4.08
N GLY A 683 6.91 10.85 -4.63
CA GLY A 683 7.79 10.46 -5.73
C GLY A 683 9.20 10.03 -5.32
N VAL A 684 9.44 9.72 -4.04
CA VAL A 684 10.78 9.41 -3.51
C VAL A 684 11.04 7.90 -3.55
N ARG A 685 11.88 7.41 -4.46
CA ARG A 685 12.11 5.95 -4.62
C ARG A 685 13.56 5.59 -5.00
N PRO A 686 14.12 4.47 -4.50
CA PRO A 686 15.45 4.02 -4.90
C PRO A 686 15.42 3.49 -6.34
N THR A 687 16.47 3.80 -7.11
CA THR A 687 16.69 3.28 -8.47
C THR A 687 17.88 2.34 -8.54
N LYS A 688 18.73 2.33 -7.50
CA LYS A 688 19.80 1.35 -7.27
C LYS A 688 19.80 0.87 -5.82
N PRO A 689 20.36 -0.33 -5.54
CA PRO A 689 20.43 -0.89 -4.21
C PRO A 689 21.02 0.07 -3.17
N GLY A 690 20.43 0.08 -1.98
CA GLY A 690 20.91 0.87 -0.84
C GLY A 690 20.83 2.37 -1.06
N TRP A 691 19.95 2.85 -1.93
CA TRP A 691 19.74 4.27 -2.24
C TRP A 691 20.97 4.98 -2.86
N ASP A 692 21.93 4.24 -3.43
CA ASP A 692 23.08 4.82 -4.13
C ASP A 692 22.63 5.81 -5.22
N THR A 693 21.56 5.46 -5.94
CA THR A 693 20.78 6.41 -6.74
C THR A 693 19.31 6.28 -6.43
N TYR A 694 18.60 7.38 -6.48
CA TYR A 694 17.16 7.44 -6.25
C TYR A 694 16.54 8.54 -7.10
N GLU A 695 15.22 8.56 -7.16
CA GLU A 695 14.46 9.60 -7.84
C GLU A 695 13.51 10.33 -6.89
N VAL A 696 13.17 11.57 -7.28
CA VAL A 696 12.15 12.42 -6.67
C VAL A 696 11.29 12.97 -7.80
N ILE A 697 10.25 12.24 -8.17
CA ILE A 697 9.34 12.59 -9.29
C ILE A 697 7.91 12.66 -8.72
N PRO A 698 7.50 13.80 -8.14
CA PRO A 698 6.25 13.91 -7.41
C PRO A 698 5.04 13.87 -8.35
N GLN A 699 4.17 12.88 -8.17
CA GLN A 699 2.88 12.79 -8.85
C GLN A 699 1.77 13.35 -7.97
N THR A 700 1.69 14.69 -7.88
CA THR A 700 0.88 15.33 -6.83
C THR A 700 -0.64 15.23 -7.02
N GLY A 701 -1.14 14.76 -8.17
CA GLY A 701 -2.58 14.69 -8.44
C GLY A 701 -3.29 16.01 -8.10
N THR A 702 -4.25 15.97 -7.19
CA THR A 702 -4.97 17.18 -6.71
C THR A 702 -4.28 17.89 -5.54
N LEU A 703 -3.25 17.30 -4.95
CA LEU A 703 -2.53 17.87 -3.81
C LEU A 703 -1.73 19.11 -4.19
N THR A 704 -1.92 20.17 -3.41
CA THR A 704 -1.15 21.43 -3.52
C THR A 704 0.04 21.46 -2.59
N LYS A 705 0.10 20.53 -1.62
CA LYS A 705 1.20 20.40 -0.67
C LYS A 705 1.45 18.94 -0.34
N ILE A 706 2.73 18.56 -0.29
CA ILE A 706 3.21 17.29 0.26
C ILE A 706 4.50 17.55 1.01
N ASN A 707 4.64 17.03 2.22
CA ASN A 707 5.92 16.90 2.92
C ASN A 707 6.10 15.45 3.36
N THR A 708 7.28 14.90 3.17
CA THR A 708 7.62 13.56 3.63
C THR A 708 9.06 13.46 4.11
N VAL A 709 9.28 12.58 5.08
CA VAL A 709 10.61 12.09 5.46
C VAL A 709 10.65 10.61 5.12
N VAL A 710 11.63 10.22 4.31
CA VAL A 710 11.90 8.82 3.96
C VAL A 710 13.21 8.40 4.62
N PRO A 711 13.18 7.56 5.65
CA PRO A 711 14.39 7.05 6.30
C PRO A 711 15.07 6.05 5.36
N THR A 712 16.39 6.17 5.18
CA THR A 712 17.17 5.27 4.32
C THR A 712 18.45 4.81 4.99
N VAL A 713 19.09 3.78 4.44
CA VAL A 713 20.41 3.31 4.89
C VAL A 713 21.54 4.35 4.71
N LYS A 714 21.28 5.44 3.99
CA LYS A 714 22.22 6.56 3.79
C LYS A 714 21.89 7.77 4.67
N GLY A 715 20.77 7.74 5.40
CA GLY A 715 20.20 8.86 6.15
C GLY A 715 18.86 9.34 5.58
N ASP A 716 18.20 10.26 6.27
CA ASP A 716 16.88 10.74 5.88
C ASP A 716 16.91 11.52 4.56
N ILE A 717 16.01 11.16 3.65
CA ILE A 717 15.61 12.01 2.53
C ILE A 717 14.40 12.82 2.97
N ARG A 718 14.50 14.15 2.96
CA ARG A 718 13.38 15.04 3.30
C ARG A 718 12.90 15.74 2.05
N PHE A 719 11.64 15.55 1.69
CA PHE A 719 11.05 16.11 0.50
C PHE A 719 9.84 16.98 0.88
N GLY A 720 9.72 18.13 0.22
CA GLY A 720 8.56 18.99 0.31
C GLY A 720 8.23 19.58 -1.05
N ILE A 721 6.95 19.68 -1.38
CA ILE A 721 6.45 20.44 -2.51
C ILE A 721 5.23 21.24 -2.06
N THR A 722 5.19 22.51 -2.44
CA THR A 722 4.03 23.39 -2.24
C THR A 722 3.75 24.14 -3.53
N ARG A 723 2.48 24.33 -3.82
CA ARG A 723 2.02 24.96 -5.05
C ARG A 723 1.00 26.04 -4.72
N ASP A 724 1.22 27.22 -5.29
CA ASP A 724 0.34 28.38 -5.20
C ASP A 724 0.11 28.97 -6.60
N GLY A 725 -1.09 28.78 -7.14
CA GLY A 725 -1.45 29.21 -8.49
C GLY A 725 -0.54 28.62 -9.56
N THR A 726 0.24 29.48 -10.22
CA THR A 726 1.22 29.16 -11.29
C THR A 726 2.65 29.05 -10.78
N GLN A 727 2.85 29.09 -9.45
CA GLN A 727 4.13 28.89 -8.81
C GLN A 727 4.14 27.56 -8.05
N ALA A 728 5.26 26.85 -8.11
CA ALA A 728 5.53 25.67 -7.28
C ALA A 728 6.92 25.78 -6.66
N THR A 729 7.06 25.36 -5.42
CA THR A 729 8.33 25.29 -4.70
C THR A 729 8.57 23.86 -4.22
N LEU A 730 9.73 23.32 -4.53
CA LEU A 730 10.18 21.98 -4.16
C LEU A 730 11.43 22.10 -3.29
N THR A 731 11.45 21.45 -2.13
CA THR A 731 12.59 21.36 -1.24
C THR A 731 13.03 19.91 -1.10
N LEU A 732 14.33 19.66 -1.17
CA LEU A 732 14.91 18.32 -1.02
C LEU A 732 16.15 18.38 -0.13
N THR A 733 16.20 17.56 0.92
CA THR A 733 17.45 17.22 1.61
C THR A 733 17.88 15.82 1.18
N SER A 734 19.04 15.73 0.56
CA SER A 734 19.63 14.50 0.02
C SER A 734 20.85 14.10 0.86
N PRO A 735 20.89 12.90 1.44
CA PRO A 735 21.97 12.47 2.32
C PRO A 735 23.27 12.17 1.55
N SER A 736 24.40 12.19 2.26
CA SER A 736 25.72 11.88 1.68
C SER A 736 25.78 10.50 1.03
N GLY A 737 26.56 10.36 -0.04
CA GLY A 737 26.74 9.07 -0.72
C GLY A 737 25.56 8.64 -1.59
N THR A 738 24.69 9.58 -1.98
CA THR A 738 23.55 9.35 -2.87
C THR A 738 23.62 10.24 -4.12
N THR A 739 22.85 9.91 -5.15
CA THR A 739 22.59 10.81 -6.30
C THR A 739 21.11 10.76 -6.64
N ALA A 740 20.47 11.94 -6.66
CA ALA A 740 19.04 12.07 -6.92
C ALA A 740 18.77 12.44 -8.39
N ARG A 741 17.78 11.82 -9.02
CA ARG A 741 17.13 12.34 -10.24
C ARG A 741 15.81 12.99 -9.85
N VAL A 742 15.71 14.31 -9.98
CA VAL A 742 14.53 15.09 -9.58
C VAL A 742 13.75 15.53 -10.80
N GLY A 743 12.45 15.21 -10.84
CA GLY A 743 11.50 15.75 -11.80
C GLY A 743 10.81 16.97 -11.20
N VAL A 744 11.12 18.17 -11.70
CA VAL A 744 10.45 19.40 -11.29
C VAL A 744 9.17 19.56 -12.11
N PRO A 745 7.97 19.51 -11.51
CA PRO A 745 6.71 19.49 -12.24
C PRO A 745 6.42 20.86 -12.88
N THR A 746 6.02 20.82 -14.15
CA THR A 746 5.62 22.00 -14.93
C THR A 746 4.11 22.22 -14.94
N TYR A 747 3.34 21.19 -14.56
CA TYR A 747 1.89 21.19 -14.55
C TYR A 747 1.25 21.67 -15.87
N GLY A 748 1.86 21.30 -17.01
CA GLY A 748 1.38 21.71 -18.33
C GLY A 748 1.65 23.18 -18.68
N GLY A 749 2.50 23.88 -17.92
CA GLY A 749 2.93 25.24 -18.24
C GLY A 749 3.67 25.27 -19.58
N SER A 750 3.29 26.19 -20.47
CA SER A 750 3.90 26.29 -21.81
C SER A 750 5.29 26.92 -21.81
N GLN A 751 5.61 27.74 -20.79
CA GLN A 751 6.89 28.44 -20.64
C GLN A 751 7.33 28.47 -19.16
N PRO A 752 7.59 27.30 -18.53
CA PRO A 752 8.00 27.27 -17.14
C PRO A 752 9.42 27.83 -17.01
N VAL A 753 9.62 28.65 -15.98
CA VAL A 753 10.94 29.13 -15.56
C VAL A 753 11.27 28.47 -14.24
N ILE A 754 12.41 27.79 -14.17
CA ILE A 754 12.85 27.05 -12.97
C ILE A 754 14.11 27.69 -12.42
N LYS A 755 14.09 28.01 -11.14
CA LYS A 755 15.26 28.44 -10.37
C LYS A 755 15.69 27.35 -9.40
N ALA A 756 17.01 27.20 -9.22
CA ALA A 756 17.61 26.44 -8.13
C ALA A 756 18.29 27.44 -7.18
N GLY A 757 17.75 27.62 -5.98
CA GLY A 757 18.01 28.81 -5.17
C GLY A 757 17.64 30.08 -5.95
N ASP A 758 18.57 31.03 -6.04
CA ASP A 758 18.35 32.29 -6.76
C ASP A 758 18.68 32.24 -8.26
N THR A 759 19.30 31.15 -8.72
CA THR A 759 19.79 31.00 -10.10
C THR A 759 18.75 30.34 -11.00
N THR A 760 18.37 30.99 -12.10
CA THR A 760 17.56 30.36 -13.16
C THR A 760 18.35 29.24 -13.83
N VAL A 761 17.82 28.01 -13.75
CA VAL A 761 18.44 26.79 -14.30
C VAL A 761 17.71 26.24 -15.55
N PHE A 762 16.50 26.75 -15.84
CA PHE A 762 15.73 26.39 -17.02
C PHE A 762 14.77 27.52 -17.39
N SER A 763 14.74 27.89 -18.67
CA SER A 763 13.86 28.93 -19.21
C SER A 763 13.82 28.85 -20.74
N GLY A 764 12.71 29.23 -21.39
CA GLY A 764 12.64 29.22 -22.86
C GLY A 764 12.73 27.82 -23.48
N GLY A 765 12.41 26.78 -22.70
CA GLY A 765 12.38 25.40 -23.16
C GLY A 765 13.71 24.65 -23.12
N SER A 766 14.81 25.29 -22.69
CA SER A 766 16.15 24.72 -22.55
C SER A 766 16.77 25.01 -21.18
N SER A 767 17.83 24.26 -20.83
CA SER A 767 18.63 24.56 -19.63
C SER A 767 19.38 25.87 -19.80
N THR A 768 19.42 26.65 -18.73
CA THR A 768 20.14 27.94 -18.64
C THR A 768 20.91 27.99 -17.33
N GLY A 769 21.92 28.84 -17.19
CA GLY A 769 22.69 28.96 -15.95
C GLY A 769 23.46 27.68 -15.54
N SER A 770 24.13 27.73 -14.39
CA SER A 770 24.80 26.58 -13.79
C SER A 770 24.86 26.70 -12.28
N VAL A 771 24.63 25.59 -11.57
CA VAL A 771 24.76 25.50 -10.10
C VAL A 771 25.61 24.27 -9.81
N SER A 772 26.62 24.41 -8.94
CA SER A 772 27.52 23.31 -8.59
C SER A 772 26.73 22.13 -8.01
N GLY A 773 27.03 20.90 -8.46
CA GLY A 773 26.34 19.69 -8.02
C GLY A 773 24.98 19.42 -8.68
N LEU A 774 24.55 20.26 -9.64
CA LEU A 774 23.30 20.13 -10.38
C LEU A 774 23.57 19.99 -11.88
N THR A 775 22.88 19.06 -12.54
CA THR A 775 23.01 18.83 -13.98
C THR A 775 21.65 18.60 -14.61
N TYR A 776 21.36 19.27 -15.72
CA TYR A 776 20.14 19.06 -16.50
C TYR A 776 20.07 17.63 -17.06
N ASP A 777 18.91 16.97 -16.96
CA ASP A 777 18.70 15.57 -17.37
C ASP A 777 17.44 15.40 -18.24
N GLY A 778 17.15 16.41 -19.08
CA GLY A 778 16.06 16.37 -20.05
C GLY A 778 14.73 16.94 -19.54
N LYS A 779 13.70 16.82 -20.36
CA LYS A 779 12.31 17.20 -20.05
C LYS A 779 11.34 16.30 -20.78
N ASP A 780 10.12 16.21 -20.28
CA ASP A 780 8.96 15.68 -21.00
C ASP A 780 7.78 16.66 -20.91
N ALA A 781 6.57 16.21 -21.20
CA ALA A 781 5.36 17.02 -21.16
C ALA A 781 4.99 17.50 -19.74
N SER A 782 5.46 16.80 -18.71
CA SER A 782 5.05 17.00 -17.32
C SER A 782 6.18 17.57 -16.46
N TYR A 783 7.44 17.23 -16.74
CA TYR A 783 8.57 17.54 -15.87
C TYR A 783 9.78 18.09 -16.62
N VAL A 784 10.58 18.86 -15.89
CA VAL A 784 11.98 19.16 -16.22
C VAL A 784 12.87 18.41 -15.23
N TYR A 785 13.82 17.63 -15.73
CA TYR A 785 14.62 16.72 -14.93
C TYR A 785 16.01 17.26 -14.63
N PHE A 786 16.49 17.01 -13.41
CA PHE A 786 17.84 17.34 -12.96
C PHE A 786 18.46 16.17 -12.19
N ARG A 787 19.77 15.99 -12.31
CA ARG A 787 20.59 15.15 -11.42
C ARG A 787 21.27 16.01 -10.37
N LEU A 788 21.21 15.57 -9.12
CA LEU A 788 21.70 16.31 -7.95
C LEU A 788 22.69 15.48 -7.13
N GLN A 789 23.76 16.14 -6.70
CA GLN A 789 24.64 15.66 -5.63
C GLN A 789 23.98 15.81 -4.25
N PRO A 790 24.48 15.13 -3.20
CA PRO A 790 24.00 15.30 -1.84
C PRO A 790 23.98 16.75 -1.37
N GLY A 791 23.01 17.09 -0.52
CA GLY A 791 22.85 18.44 0.01
C GLY A 791 21.37 18.87 0.11
N THR A 792 21.16 20.15 0.43
CA THR A 792 19.84 20.76 0.49
C THR A 792 19.59 21.58 -0.77
N TRP A 793 18.47 21.31 -1.43
CA TRP A 793 18.07 21.90 -2.69
C TRP A 793 16.71 22.56 -2.56
N THR A 794 16.54 23.71 -3.21
CA THR A 794 15.23 24.36 -3.37
C THR A 794 15.07 24.71 -4.84
N PHE A 795 13.96 24.26 -5.43
CA PHE A 795 13.54 24.64 -6.77
C PHE A 795 12.29 25.50 -6.69
N THR A 796 12.27 26.59 -7.44
CA THR A 796 11.05 27.39 -7.64
C THR A 796 10.71 27.40 -9.12
N VAL A 797 9.49 27.00 -9.44
CA VAL A 797 8.93 27.07 -10.78
C VAL A 797 7.95 28.22 -10.82
N THR A 798 8.08 29.11 -11.81
CA THR A 798 7.06 30.11 -12.16
C THR A 798 6.57 29.87 -13.58
N GLY A 799 5.30 30.20 -13.86
CA GLY A 799 4.69 29.86 -15.14
C GLY A 799 4.36 28.37 -15.25
N ALA A 800 4.24 27.68 -14.13
CA ALA A 800 3.61 26.36 -14.08
C ALA A 800 2.13 26.49 -14.49
N GLY A 801 1.61 25.53 -15.25
CA GLY A 801 0.18 25.53 -15.63
C GLY A 801 -0.71 25.35 -14.40
N ARG A 802 -1.98 25.79 -14.43
CA ARG A 802 -2.94 25.67 -13.32
C ARG A 802 -3.38 24.20 -13.12
N LEU A 803 -3.65 23.75 -11.88
CA LEU A 803 -4.25 22.43 -11.61
C LEU A 803 -5.64 22.42 -12.26
N ASP A 804 -5.77 21.88 -13.47
CA ASP A 804 -6.98 21.50 -14.24
C ASP A 804 -8.36 21.99 -13.76
N ASN A 805 -8.47 23.27 -13.39
CA ASN A 805 -9.70 23.93 -12.96
C ASN A 805 -9.62 25.43 -13.29
N LEU A 806 -10.11 25.79 -14.48
CA LEU A 806 -10.26 27.15 -14.96
C LEU A 806 -11.18 27.99 -14.07
N ALA A 807 -12.10 27.36 -13.34
CA ALA A 807 -13.04 28.00 -12.43
C ALA A 807 -12.43 28.36 -11.05
N LEU A 808 -11.25 27.85 -10.69
CA LEU A 808 -10.66 28.10 -9.38
C LEU A 808 -10.43 29.59 -9.10
N GLY A 809 -11.00 30.08 -8.00
CA GLY A 809 -10.94 31.47 -7.54
C GLY A 809 -11.68 32.46 -8.43
N ARG A 810 -12.50 31.97 -9.38
CA ARG A 810 -13.18 32.82 -10.36
C ARG A 810 -14.46 33.43 -9.81
N PRO A 811 -14.83 34.65 -10.25
CA PRO A 811 -16.06 35.30 -9.84
C PRO A 811 -17.30 34.45 -10.15
N VAL A 812 -18.24 34.41 -9.21
CA VAL A 812 -19.49 33.65 -9.33
C VAL A 812 -20.69 34.57 -9.24
N THR A 813 -21.60 34.46 -10.20
CA THR A 813 -22.90 35.14 -10.19
C THR A 813 -24.05 34.13 -10.13
N SER A 814 -25.21 34.55 -9.64
CA SER A 814 -26.39 33.67 -9.51
C SER A 814 -27.65 34.52 -9.39
N ASN A 815 -28.79 34.04 -9.92
CA ASN A 815 -30.10 34.67 -9.69
C ASN A 815 -30.68 34.40 -8.29
N ASN A 816 -30.15 33.42 -7.55
CA ASN A 816 -30.67 33.04 -6.25
C ASN A 816 -29.58 32.41 -5.40
N SER A 817 -29.15 33.09 -4.33
CA SER A 817 -28.15 32.57 -3.41
C SER A 817 -28.47 32.98 -1.97
N LEU A 818 -28.15 32.10 -1.03
CA LEU A 818 -28.12 32.39 0.41
C LEU A 818 -26.68 32.73 0.80
N GLU A 819 -26.48 33.95 1.32
CA GLU A 819 -25.17 34.47 1.73
C GLU A 819 -25.11 34.54 3.26
N ASN A 820 -24.19 33.80 3.88
CA ASN A 820 -23.95 33.83 5.33
C ASN A 820 -22.54 33.33 5.69
N ALA A 821 -22.30 33.06 6.97
CA ALA A 821 -21.00 32.59 7.46
C ALA A 821 -20.55 31.24 6.86
N ASN A 822 -21.47 30.41 6.36
CA ASN A 822 -21.16 29.09 5.79
C ASN A 822 -21.31 29.02 4.26
N TRP A 823 -22.27 29.76 3.70
CA TRP A 823 -22.68 29.67 2.30
C TRP A 823 -22.45 30.97 1.55
N GLY A 824 -22.04 30.89 0.29
CA GLY A 824 -22.00 32.06 -0.58
C GLY A 824 -21.53 31.76 -2.00
N ARG A 825 -21.79 32.68 -2.93
CA ARG A 825 -21.45 32.50 -4.36
C ARG A 825 -19.96 32.23 -4.58
N ASN A 826 -19.08 33.02 -3.97
CA ASN A 826 -17.63 32.89 -4.14
C ASN A 826 -17.03 31.62 -3.51
N ARG A 827 -17.84 30.84 -2.77
CA ARG A 827 -17.44 29.55 -2.22
C ARG A 827 -17.69 28.39 -3.18
N LEU A 828 -18.38 28.62 -4.31
CA LEU A 828 -18.53 27.58 -5.34
C LEU A 828 -17.22 27.26 -6.05
N THR A 829 -16.29 28.21 -6.04
CA THR A 829 -15.03 28.18 -6.79
C THR A 829 -13.82 28.36 -5.89
N ASP A 830 -13.95 28.16 -4.58
CA ASP A 830 -12.90 28.46 -3.59
C ASP A 830 -11.87 27.33 -3.43
N GLY A 831 -12.05 26.22 -4.16
CA GLY A 831 -11.20 25.04 -4.12
C GLY A 831 -11.52 24.09 -2.97
N LYS A 832 -12.61 24.31 -2.22
CA LYS A 832 -13.07 23.40 -1.16
C LYS A 832 -14.01 22.35 -1.73
N LEU A 833 -13.42 21.21 -2.10
CA LEU A 833 -14.13 20.09 -2.73
C LEU A 833 -15.15 19.39 -1.82
N THR A 834 -15.15 19.71 -0.52
CA THR A 834 -16.07 19.19 0.50
C THR A 834 -16.62 20.32 1.34
N SER A 835 -17.86 20.19 1.79
CA SER A 835 -18.52 21.18 2.63
C SER A 835 -17.96 21.16 4.05
N VAL A 836 -17.35 22.27 4.49
CA VAL A 836 -16.79 22.42 5.84
C VAL A 836 -17.37 23.65 6.56
N SER A 837 -17.25 23.70 7.89
CA SER A 837 -17.69 24.88 8.65
C SER A 837 -16.97 26.15 8.17
N GLY A 838 -17.71 27.23 7.93
CA GLY A 838 -17.20 28.47 7.36
C GLY A 838 -17.05 28.50 5.82
N ALA A 839 -17.13 27.34 5.16
CA ALA A 839 -17.02 27.18 3.71
C ALA A 839 -17.74 25.91 3.24
N ARG A 840 -19.08 25.92 3.27
CA ARG A 840 -19.90 24.77 2.85
C ARG A 840 -20.11 24.69 1.34
N GLY A 841 -19.75 25.75 0.61
CA GLY A 841 -19.93 25.90 -0.83
C GLY A 841 -21.04 26.89 -1.18
N TYR A 842 -21.77 26.60 -2.25
CA TYR A 842 -22.91 27.39 -2.72
C TYR A 842 -24.24 26.76 -2.33
N THR A 843 -25.18 27.59 -1.91
CA THR A 843 -26.59 27.20 -1.80
C THR A 843 -27.52 28.29 -2.31
N SER A 844 -28.63 27.89 -2.91
CA SER A 844 -29.78 28.78 -3.16
C SER A 844 -30.56 29.06 -1.86
N ASN A 845 -31.44 30.05 -1.91
CA ASN A 845 -32.55 30.18 -0.97
C ASN A 845 -33.50 28.97 -1.09
N GLU A 846 -34.40 28.81 -0.13
CA GLU A 846 -35.30 27.65 -0.04
C GLU A 846 -36.47 27.74 -1.02
N PHE A 847 -36.90 26.57 -1.50
CA PHE A 847 -38.08 26.38 -2.34
C PHE A 847 -39.04 25.40 -1.69
N ALA A 848 -40.34 25.59 -1.94
CA ALA A 848 -41.41 24.75 -1.42
C ALA A 848 -41.52 23.39 -2.14
N SER A 849 -40.98 23.27 -3.35
CA SER A 849 -40.99 22.05 -4.17
C SER A 849 -39.65 21.82 -4.86
N ALA A 850 -39.37 20.55 -5.19
CA ALA A 850 -38.22 20.18 -6.00
C ALA A 850 -38.32 20.76 -7.42
N ASP A 851 -39.52 20.83 -7.98
CA ASP A 851 -39.76 21.40 -9.31
C ASP A 851 -39.66 22.94 -9.25
N VAL A 852 -38.66 23.47 -9.96
CA VAL A 852 -38.42 24.90 -10.13
C VAL A 852 -38.39 25.28 -11.61
N GLY A 853 -39.01 24.47 -12.48
CA GLY A 853 -38.96 24.66 -13.93
C GLY A 853 -39.56 25.98 -14.41
N ALA A 854 -40.58 26.51 -13.70
CA ALA A 854 -41.19 27.81 -14.00
C ALA A 854 -40.24 28.98 -13.71
N THR A 855 -39.34 28.83 -12.73
CA THR A 855 -38.34 29.84 -12.32
C THR A 855 -37.00 29.16 -12.01
N PRO A 856 -36.23 28.75 -13.03
CA PRO A 856 -35.03 27.96 -12.84
C PRO A 856 -33.98 28.67 -11.98
N VAL A 857 -33.27 27.90 -11.16
CA VAL A 857 -32.15 28.41 -10.35
C VAL A 857 -30.87 28.26 -11.14
N TRP A 858 -30.08 29.33 -11.28
CA TRP A 858 -28.80 29.26 -11.96
C TRP A 858 -27.66 29.86 -11.16
N VAL A 859 -26.48 29.28 -11.35
CA VAL A 859 -25.19 29.78 -10.87
C VAL A 859 -24.19 29.75 -12.01
N GLU A 860 -23.33 30.75 -12.07
CA GLU A 860 -22.46 31.02 -13.20
C GLU A 860 -21.07 31.43 -12.75
N VAL A 861 -20.05 30.92 -13.42
CA VAL A 861 -18.65 31.25 -13.20
C VAL A 861 -18.11 32.06 -14.38
N ASP A 862 -17.46 33.19 -14.10
CA ASP A 862 -16.68 33.96 -15.08
C ASP A 862 -15.22 33.48 -15.10
N LEU A 863 -14.83 32.72 -16.12
CA LEU A 863 -13.47 32.22 -16.32
C LEU A 863 -12.44 33.34 -16.62
N GLY A 864 -12.89 34.58 -16.78
CA GLY A 864 -12.08 35.79 -16.95
C GLY A 864 -11.63 36.07 -18.37
N ALA A 865 -11.62 35.06 -19.24
CA ALA A 865 -11.34 35.20 -20.67
C ALA A 865 -11.99 34.03 -21.43
N ASP A 866 -12.23 34.22 -22.72
CA ASP A 866 -12.66 33.16 -23.62
C ASP A 866 -11.61 32.05 -23.65
N THR A 867 -11.99 30.86 -23.17
CA THR A 867 -11.11 29.69 -23.04
C THR A 867 -11.82 28.46 -23.59
N ASP A 868 -11.08 27.54 -24.20
CA ASP A 868 -11.65 26.27 -24.64
C ASP A 868 -11.87 25.33 -23.45
N LEU A 869 -13.10 24.83 -23.34
CA LEU A 869 -13.50 23.87 -22.30
C LEU A 869 -14.46 22.83 -22.86
N ASP A 870 -14.39 21.61 -22.34
CA ASP A 870 -15.15 20.46 -22.81
C ASP A 870 -15.87 19.70 -21.68
N ALA A 871 -15.73 20.13 -20.42
CA ALA A 871 -16.41 19.51 -19.31
C ALA A 871 -16.63 20.49 -18.15
N VAL A 872 -17.55 20.11 -17.25
CA VAL A 872 -17.76 20.72 -15.92
C VAL A 872 -17.83 19.59 -14.89
N ARG A 873 -17.20 19.79 -13.72
CA ARG A 873 -17.31 18.88 -12.57
C ARG A 873 -18.13 19.56 -11.46
N LEU A 874 -19.10 18.83 -10.91
CA LEU A 874 -19.93 19.27 -9.78
C LEU A 874 -19.59 18.44 -8.55
N PHE A 875 -19.15 19.09 -7.48
CA PHE A 875 -18.87 18.46 -6.20
C PHE A 875 -20.10 18.57 -5.30
N PRO A 876 -20.68 17.45 -4.85
CA PRO A 876 -21.86 17.47 -4.00
C PRO A 876 -21.60 18.06 -2.61
N ARG A 877 -22.65 18.51 -1.93
CA ARG A 877 -22.59 18.88 -0.50
C ARG A 877 -22.25 17.65 0.35
N THR A 878 -21.34 17.78 1.31
CA THR A 878 -20.84 16.62 2.10
C THR A 878 -20.97 16.74 3.61
N ASP A 879 -21.36 17.89 4.17
CA ASP A 879 -21.46 18.08 5.64
C ASP A 879 -22.72 17.44 6.24
N THR A 880 -23.70 17.08 5.41
CA THR A 880 -24.95 16.43 5.81
C THR A 880 -25.50 15.58 4.68
N GLY A 881 -26.25 14.52 5.03
CA GLY A 881 -26.98 13.70 4.07
C GLY A 881 -28.33 14.31 3.68
N GLY A 882 -28.94 13.75 2.63
CA GLY A 882 -30.31 14.05 2.21
C GLY A 882 -31.36 13.44 3.15
N ALA A 883 -32.53 14.06 3.24
CA ALA A 883 -33.70 13.53 3.93
C ALA A 883 -34.16 12.23 3.26
N GLY A 884 -33.84 11.08 3.89
CA GLY A 884 -34.08 9.74 3.33
C GLY A 884 -32.82 9.02 2.79
N GLY A 885 -31.63 9.60 2.96
CA GLY A 885 -30.36 9.04 2.50
C GLY A 885 -29.77 9.77 1.28
N GLY A 886 -28.49 9.52 1.00
CA GLY A 886 -27.74 10.11 -0.11
C GLY A 886 -27.32 11.57 0.11
N THR A 887 -27.05 12.28 -0.97
CA THR A 887 -26.59 13.69 -0.99
C THR A 887 -27.75 14.68 -0.89
N ALA A 888 -27.59 15.69 -0.04
CA ALA A 888 -28.48 16.84 0.04
C ALA A 888 -28.29 17.82 -1.15
N GLY A 889 -29.40 18.27 -1.75
CA GLY A 889 -29.47 19.45 -2.60
C GLY A 889 -28.78 19.37 -3.97
N PHE A 890 -28.32 18.20 -4.40
CA PHE A 890 -27.71 18.02 -5.72
C PHE A 890 -28.77 18.09 -6.84
N PRO A 891 -28.56 18.81 -7.96
CA PRO A 891 -29.62 19.00 -8.97
C PRO A 891 -30.00 17.69 -9.68
N VAL A 892 -31.30 17.52 -9.96
CA VAL A 892 -31.86 16.33 -10.63
C VAL A 892 -32.05 16.58 -12.12
N ASP A 893 -32.67 17.71 -12.47
CA ASP A 893 -32.83 18.15 -13.86
C ASP A 893 -32.16 19.52 -14.01
N PHE A 894 -31.21 19.63 -14.93
CA PHE A 894 -30.45 20.85 -15.14
C PHE A 894 -29.80 20.92 -16.53
N THR A 895 -29.36 22.12 -16.89
CA THR A 895 -28.56 22.38 -18.09
C THR A 895 -27.23 23.00 -17.69
N LEU A 896 -26.18 22.65 -18.44
CA LEU A 896 -24.93 23.40 -18.48
C LEU A 896 -24.97 24.27 -19.72
N GLN A 897 -24.69 25.55 -19.53
CA GLN A 897 -24.76 26.56 -20.55
C GLN A 897 -23.45 27.35 -20.59
N THR A 898 -23.04 27.82 -21.76
CA THR A 898 -21.83 28.62 -21.93
C THR A 898 -22.10 29.89 -22.72
N ARG A 899 -21.25 30.90 -22.53
CA ARG A 899 -21.31 32.17 -23.26
C ARG A 899 -19.91 32.77 -23.41
N VAL A 900 -19.57 33.21 -24.61
CA VAL A 900 -18.34 33.96 -24.90
C VAL A 900 -18.46 35.42 -24.43
N ASP A 901 -17.33 36.11 -24.32
CA ASP A 901 -17.35 37.53 -23.97
C ASP A 901 -18.11 38.38 -25.01
N GLY A 902 -18.85 39.38 -24.54
CA GLY A 902 -19.67 40.26 -25.41
C GLY A 902 -20.96 39.64 -25.98
N ALA A 903 -21.20 38.32 -25.86
CA ALA A 903 -22.44 37.71 -26.31
C ALA A 903 -23.62 37.97 -25.34
N THR A 904 -24.84 38.08 -25.90
CA THR A 904 -26.07 38.36 -25.14
C THR A 904 -26.87 37.11 -24.80
N SER A 905 -26.63 35.98 -25.48
CA SER A 905 -27.36 34.72 -25.29
C SER A 905 -26.44 33.58 -24.83
N TYR A 906 -26.96 32.68 -23.99
CA TYR A 906 -26.27 31.46 -23.59
C TYR A 906 -26.53 30.33 -24.59
N THR A 907 -25.55 29.45 -24.76
CA THR A 907 -25.67 28.20 -25.50
C THR A 907 -25.71 27.04 -24.53
N THR A 908 -26.77 26.23 -24.55
CA THR A 908 -26.81 24.98 -23.77
C THR A 908 -25.85 23.97 -24.38
N VAL A 909 -24.87 23.52 -23.59
CA VAL A 909 -23.84 22.54 -24.00
C VAL A 909 -24.11 21.14 -23.47
N ARG A 910 -24.90 21.02 -22.39
CA ARG A 910 -25.35 19.75 -21.82
C ARG A 910 -26.74 19.93 -21.21
N THR A 911 -27.61 18.95 -21.41
CA THR A 911 -28.86 18.78 -20.65
C THR A 911 -28.77 17.48 -19.87
N VAL A 912 -29.17 17.51 -18.60
CA VAL A 912 -29.22 16.35 -17.71
C VAL A 912 -30.63 16.27 -17.14
N THR A 913 -31.25 15.10 -17.26
CA THR A 913 -32.60 14.81 -16.76
C THR A 913 -32.54 13.53 -15.94
N GLY A 914 -33.16 13.51 -14.76
CA GLY A 914 -33.22 12.34 -13.88
C GLY A 914 -31.87 11.93 -13.32
N GLN A 915 -30.99 12.90 -13.00
CA GLN A 915 -29.70 12.61 -12.36
C GLN A 915 -29.92 11.81 -11.07
N ALA A 916 -29.33 10.61 -11.02
CA ALA A 916 -29.31 9.79 -9.81
C ALA A 916 -28.55 10.51 -8.69
N ASN A 917 -28.95 10.29 -7.43
CA ASN A 917 -28.27 10.88 -6.29
C ASN A 917 -26.79 10.45 -6.29
N PRO A 918 -25.82 11.38 -6.19
CA PRO A 918 -24.42 11.05 -6.31
C PRO A 918 -23.78 10.44 -5.05
N ASP A 919 -24.50 10.29 -3.94
CA ASP A 919 -23.99 9.73 -2.66
C ASP A 919 -22.63 10.29 -2.22
N GLY A 920 -22.45 11.62 -2.33
CA GLY A 920 -21.23 12.35 -1.96
C GLY A 920 -20.12 12.33 -3.01
N ARG A 921 -20.32 11.65 -4.16
CA ARG A 921 -19.30 11.50 -5.22
C ARG A 921 -19.35 12.63 -6.25
N VAL A 922 -18.18 13.15 -6.64
CA VAL A 922 -18.05 14.12 -7.74
C VAL A 922 -18.68 13.62 -9.03
N GLN A 923 -19.38 14.50 -9.75
CA GLN A 923 -19.96 14.18 -11.06
C GLN A 923 -19.28 15.01 -12.15
N THR A 924 -18.82 14.36 -13.23
CA THR A 924 -18.20 15.03 -14.38
C THR A 924 -19.14 14.99 -15.58
N TYR A 925 -19.36 16.15 -16.19
CA TYR A 925 -20.25 16.34 -17.31
C TYR A 925 -19.48 16.88 -18.51
N GLY A 926 -19.05 15.99 -19.40
CA GLY A 926 -18.46 16.36 -20.68
C GLY A 926 -19.48 16.89 -21.70
N PHE A 927 -19.01 17.69 -22.64
CA PHE A 927 -19.72 18.25 -23.80
C PHE A 927 -18.72 18.62 -24.92
N ARG A 928 -19.24 19.02 -26.09
CA ARG A 928 -18.38 19.48 -27.20
C ARG A 928 -17.48 20.61 -26.74
N THR A 929 -16.17 20.51 -26.99
CA THR A 929 -15.23 21.62 -26.80
C THR A 929 -15.83 22.90 -27.36
N THR A 930 -15.98 23.88 -26.48
CA THR A 930 -16.56 25.17 -26.77
C THR A 930 -15.66 26.24 -26.20
N THR A 931 -15.45 27.30 -26.97
CA THR A 931 -14.80 28.49 -26.45
C THR A 931 -15.84 29.27 -25.65
N ALA A 932 -15.55 29.56 -24.37
CA ALA A 932 -16.43 30.36 -23.54
C ALA A 932 -15.67 31.06 -22.40
N ARG A 933 -16.24 32.18 -21.96
CA ARG A 933 -15.82 32.88 -20.74
C ARG A 933 -16.75 32.57 -19.57
N TYR A 934 -18.05 32.45 -19.80
CA TYR A 934 -19.03 32.20 -18.75
C TYR A 934 -19.55 30.77 -18.83
N VAL A 935 -19.54 30.05 -17.70
CA VAL A 935 -20.09 28.70 -17.55
C VAL A 935 -21.21 28.74 -16.52
N ARG A 936 -22.42 28.34 -16.91
CA ARG A 936 -23.63 28.40 -16.08
C ARG A 936 -24.24 27.02 -15.88
N LEU A 937 -24.51 26.66 -14.63
CA LEU A 937 -25.39 25.56 -14.24
C LEU A 937 -26.78 26.14 -13.99
N GLN A 938 -27.80 25.66 -14.70
CA GLN A 938 -29.19 26.07 -14.53
C GLN A 938 -30.07 24.86 -14.22
N ALA A 939 -30.55 24.76 -12.98
CA ALA A 939 -31.39 23.69 -12.48
C ALA A 939 -32.89 24.00 -12.61
N THR A 940 -33.65 23.04 -13.13
CA THR A 940 -35.12 23.06 -13.23
C THR A 940 -35.78 22.08 -12.26
N ARG A 941 -35.03 21.11 -11.72
CA ARG A 941 -35.48 20.25 -10.62
C ARG A 941 -34.36 20.04 -9.60
N LEU A 942 -34.63 20.37 -8.35
CA LEU A 942 -33.73 20.29 -7.21
C LEU A 942 -33.74 18.88 -6.61
N GLY A 943 -32.64 18.51 -5.94
CA GLY A 943 -32.50 17.21 -5.27
C GLY A 943 -33.11 17.16 -3.88
N THR A 944 -32.92 16.01 -3.24
CA THR A 944 -33.41 15.72 -1.89
C THR A 944 -33.00 16.82 -0.90
N PRO A 945 -33.93 17.34 -0.08
CA PRO A 945 -33.63 18.30 0.98
C PRO A 945 -32.54 17.78 1.93
N ALA A 946 -31.81 18.69 2.56
CA ALA A 946 -30.83 18.32 3.57
C ALA A 946 -31.51 17.74 4.81
N SER A 947 -30.89 16.77 5.49
CA SER A 947 -31.49 16.09 6.65
C SER A 947 -31.75 17.04 7.84
N ASP A 948 -30.96 18.11 7.95
CA ASP A 948 -31.12 19.21 8.91
C ASP A 948 -32.20 20.23 8.50
N GLU A 949 -32.72 20.14 7.28
CA GLU A 949 -33.76 21.02 6.71
C GLU A 949 -34.73 20.21 5.81
N ALA A 950 -35.25 19.08 6.31
CA ALA A 950 -35.91 18.03 5.51
C ALA A 950 -37.13 18.46 4.66
N ALA A 951 -37.69 19.66 4.87
CA ALA A 951 -38.81 20.22 4.12
C ALA A 951 -38.42 21.31 3.11
N LYS A 952 -37.13 21.61 2.93
CA LYS A 952 -36.65 22.75 2.14
C LYS A 952 -35.79 22.29 0.96
N TYR A 953 -36.25 22.56 -0.25
CA TYR A 953 -35.50 22.25 -1.46
C TYR A 953 -34.51 23.37 -1.79
N ARG A 954 -33.27 23.02 -2.13
CA ARG A 954 -32.19 23.96 -2.48
C ARG A 954 -31.30 23.35 -3.57
N LEU A 955 -30.66 24.20 -4.39
CA LEU A 955 -29.49 23.80 -5.17
C LEU A 955 -28.26 23.98 -4.28
N GLN A 956 -27.56 22.89 -3.97
CA GLN A 956 -26.39 22.89 -3.08
C GLN A 956 -25.23 22.14 -3.69
N LEU A 957 -24.06 22.77 -3.71
CA LEU A 957 -22.80 22.20 -4.20
C LEU A 957 -21.66 22.65 -3.29
N ALA A 958 -20.72 21.75 -3.03
CA ALA A 958 -19.47 22.11 -2.38
C ALA A 958 -18.60 22.96 -3.33
N GLU A 959 -18.46 22.53 -4.60
CA GLU A 959 -17.58 23.17 -5.58
C GLU A 959 -18.09 22.92 -7.03
N LEU A 960 -17.74 23.81 -7.97
CA LEU A 960 -17.84 23.62 -9.42
C LEU A 960 -16.46 23.85 -10.06
N ALA A 961 -15.94 22.82 -10.73
CA ALA A 961 -14.68 22.91 -11.46
C ALA A 961 -14.87 22.85 -12.98
N VAL A 962 -14.00 23.54 -13.73
CA VAL A 962 -13.98 23.54 -15.20
C VAL A 962 -12.59 23.11 -15.68
N PRO A 963 -12.37 21.85 -16.09
CA PRO A 963 -11.09 21.43 -16.68
C PRO A 963 -10.82 22.10 -18.03
N THR A 964 -9.56 22.09 -18.48
CA THR A 964 -9.15 22.54 -19.83
C THR A 964 -9.61 21.55 -20.91
N ALA A 965 -10.05 22.03 -22.08
CA ALA A 965 -10.57 21.19 -23.16
C ALA A 965 -9.57 20.18 -23.76
N ALA A 966 -10.11 19.02 -24.16
CA ALA A 966 -9.49 17.99 -24.98
C ALA A 966 -10.39 17.58 -26.18
N THR A 967 -9.91 17.79 -27.41
CA THR A 967 -10.46 17.28 -28.71
C THR A 967 -11.86 17.79 -29.14
N THR A 968 -12.00 18.29 -30.38
CA THR A 968 -13.28 18.82 -30.94
C THR A 968 -13.76 18.02 -32.16
N VAL A 969 -15.07 17.82 -32.34
CA VAL A 969 -15.64 17.13 -33.54
C VAL A 969 -16.45 18.09 -34.43
N THR A 970 -16.27 18.04 -35.75
CA THR A 970 -17.06 18.75 -36.79
C THR A 970 -17.56 17.77 -37.88
N GLY A 971 -18.61 18.14 -38.62
CA GLY A 971 -19.13 17.33 -39.74
C GLY A 971 -20.02 18.18 -40.65
N ASN A 972 -20.14 17.83 -41.95
CA ASN A 972 -20.91 18.64 -42.92
C ASN A 972 -22.40 18.34 -42.99
N CYS A 973 -22.81 17.11 -42.69
CA CYS A 973 -24.15 16.62 -42.98
C CYS A 973 -24.71 15.82 -41.80
N THR A 974 -24.59 16.33 -40.57
CA THR A 974 -24.97 15.62 -39.34
C THR A 974 -26.45 15.78 -39.00
N LEU A 975 -27.08 14.70 -38.55
CA LEU A 975 -28.37 14.76 -37.85
C LEU A 975 -28.11 14.80 -36.33
N GLU A 976 -28.60 15.85 -35.67
CA GLU A 976 -28.41 16.08 -34.23
C GLU A 976 -29.77 15.97 -33.54
N ASN A 977 -29.94 15.04 -32.61
CA ASN A 977 -31.16 14.87 -31.81
C ASN A 977 -30.86 14.13 -30.49
N GLY A 978 -31.90 13.69 -29.77
CA GLY A 978 -31.74 12.99 -28.48
C GLY A 978 -30.91 11.70 -28.55
N ASP A 979 -30.89 11.03 -29.70
CA ASP A 979 -30.16 9.78 -29.92
C ASP A 979 -28.80 10.00 -30.61
N TRP A 980 -28.73 10.94 -31.55
CA TRP A 980 -27.60 11.10 -32.46
C TRP A 980 -26.90 12.44 -32.29
N GLY A 981 -25.57 12.47 -32.45
CA GLY A 981 -24.85 13.73 -32.56
C GLY A 981 -23.37 13.58 -32.90
N LYS A 982 -22.76 14.64 -33.43
CA LYS A 982 -21.35 14.58 -33.92
C LYS A 982 -20.32 14.29 -32.85
N THR A 983 -20.48 14.80 -31.64
CA THR A 983 -19.51 14.55 -30.55
C THR A 983 -19.65 13.17 -29.94
N ARG A 984 -20.74 12.46 -30.23
CA ARG A 984 -20.95 11.11 -29.72
C ARG A 984 -19.98 10.10 -30.31
N VAL A 985 -19.28 10.45 -31.39
CA VAL A 985 -18.17 9.62 -31.87
C VAL A 985 -16.94 9.64 -30.98
N LEU A 986 -16.92 10.45 -29.91
CA LEU A 986 -15.86 10.55 -28.91
C LEU A 986 -16.41 10.38 -27.48
N ASP A 987 -17.66 9.96 -27.31
CA ASP A 987 -18.28 9.88 -25.97
C ASP A 987 -17.90 8.59 -25.23
N GLY A 988 -17.17 7.69 -25.89
CA GLY A 988 -16.69 6.43 -25.33
C GLY A 988 -17.71 5.30 -25.41
N THR A 989 -18.92 5.55 -25.91
CA THR A 989 -19.99 4.55 -26.05
C THR A 989 -19.76 3.73 -27.32
N LEU A 990 -19.21 2.53 -27.16
CA LEU A 990 -18.82 1.68 -28.30
C LEU A 990 -19.98 0.98 -29.00
N THR A 991 -21.17 1.06 -28.42
CA THR A 991 -22.40 0.45 -28.91
C THR A 991 -23.51 1.49 -28.93
N SER A 992 -24.41 1.40 -29.91
CA SER A 992 -25.55 2.31 -29.99
C SER A 992 -26.60 1.94 -28.94
N VAL A 993 -26.97 2.88 -28.08
CA VAL A 993 -28.06 2.72 -27.08
C VAL A 993 -29.02 3.92 -27.15
N THR A 994 -30.27 3.76 -26.71
CA THR A 994 -31.24 4.87 -26.69
C THR A 994 -30.70 6.03 -25.85
N GLY A 995 -30.74 7.25 -26.39
CA GLY A 995 -30.14 8.44 -25.81
C GLY A 995 -28.64 8.61 -26.09
N ALA A 996 -27.99 7.64 -26.74
CA ALA A 996 -26.58 7.66 -27.15
C ALA A 996 -26.28 6.64 -28.26
N LYS A 997 -26.87 6.83 -29.45
CA LYS A 997 -26.69 5.92 -30.59
C LYS A 997 -25.40 6.15 -31.37
N GLY A 998 -24.76 7.31 -31.19
CA GLY A 998 -23.52 7.70 -31.85
C GLY A 998 -23.71 8.85 -32.83
N PHE A 999 -22.97 8.84 -33.94
CA PHE A 999 -23.12 9.76 -35.06
C PHE A 999 -23.99 9.19 -36.16
N THR A 1000 -24.86 10.04 -36.70
CA THR A 1000 -25.52 9.78 -37.97
C THR A 1000 -25.48 11.00 -38.87
N SER A 1001 -25.35 10.79 -40.17
CA SER A 1001 -25.62 11.84 -41.16
C SER A 1001 -27.13 12.07 -41.32
N ILE A 1002 -27.50 13.16 -42.00
CA ILE A 1002 -28.82 13.34 -42.60
C ILE A 1002 -29.10 12.28 -43.68
N ASP A 1003 -30.35 12.24 -44.14
CA ASP A 1003 -30.84 11.28 -45.13
C ASP A 1003 -30.31 11.58 -46.53
N PHE A 1004 -29.84 10.55 -47.23
CA PHE A 1004 -29.47 10.61 -48.64
C PHE A 1004 -30.37 9.69 -49.49
N PRO A 1005 -30.70 10.10 -50.73
CA PRO A 1005 -31.59 9.34 -51.62
C PRO A 1005 -30.92 8.09 -52.22
N SER A 1006 -29.59 7.99 -52.19
CA SER A 1006 -28.81 6.87 -52.71
C SER A 1006 -27.58 6.59 -51.85
N ALA A 1007 -27.06 5.36 -51.94
CA ALA A 1007 -25.79 5.00 -51.30
C ALA A 1007 -24.60 5.77 -51.89
N ASP A 1008 -24.61 6.06 -53.19
CA ASP A 1008 -23.57 6.85 -53.83
C ASP A 1008 -23.74 8.33 -53.47
N VAL A 1009 -22.74 8.87 -52.77
CA VAL A 1009 -22.64 10.27 -52.34
C VAL A 1009 -21.35 10.91 -52.85
N GLY A 1010 -20.73 10.36 -53.91
CA GLY A 1010 -19.45 10.84 -54.44
C GLY A 1010 -19.49 12.31 -54.89
N GLY A 1011 -20.63 12.77 -55.42
CA GLY A 1011 -20.83 14.18 -55.82
C GLY A 1011 -21.01 15.14 -54.64
N THR A 1012 -21.36 14.64 -53.45
CA THR A 1012 -21.46 15.44 -52.20
C THR A 1012 -21.05 14.59 -51.00
N PRO A 1013 -19.74 14.34 -50.81
CA PRO A 1013 -19.26 13.39 -49.82
C PRO A 1013 -19.64 13.77 -48.39
N VAL A 1014 -20.00 12.78 -47.58
CA VAL A 1014 -20.26 12.97 -46.14
C VAL A 1014 -18.92 12.93 -45.40
N TRP A 1015 -18.66 13.88 -44.51
CA TRP A 1015 -17.45 13.85 -43.70
C TRP A 1015 -17.68 14.21 -42.24
N ILE A 1016 -16.83 13.63 -41.39
CA ILE A 1016 -16.67 13.95 -39.97
C ILE A 1016 -15.20 14.15 -39.68
N GLU A 1017 -14.88 15.12 -38.83
CA GLU A 1017 -13.54 15.57 -38.53
C GLU A 1017 -13.32 15.76 -37.03
N LEU A 1018 -12.15 15.35 -36.56
CA LEU A 1018 -11.68 15.42 -35.18
C LEU A 1018 -10.49 16.39 -35.13
N ASP A 1019 -10.58 17.50 -34.40
CA ASP A 1019 -9.45 18.38 -34.03
C ASP A 1019 -8.86 17.89 -32.72
N LEU A 1020 -7.63 17.41 -32.76
CA LEU A 1020 -6.88 16.81 -31.66
C LEU A 1020 -6.23 17.85 -30.72
N GLY A 1021 -6.48 19.15 -30.98
CA GLY A 1021 -5.98 20.28 -30.21
C GLY A 1021 -4.52 20.65 -30.47
N ALA A 1022 -3.72 19.74 -31.05
CA ALA A 1022 -2.34 19.93 -31.47
C ALA A 1022 -1.97 18.86 -32.52
N ASP A 1023 -0.85 19.04 -33.23
CA ASP A 1023 -0.31 18.03 -34.14
C ASP A 1023 0.09 16.76 -33.39
N ARG A 1024 -0.46 15.61 -33.81
CA ARG A 1024 -0.18 14.30 -33.21
C ARG A 1024 0.14 13.27 -34.28
N ALA A 1025 0.96 12.29 -33.95
CA ALA A 1025 1.12 11.10 -34.77
C ALA A 1025 -0.18 10.26 -34.72
N ILE A 1026 -0.65 9.81 -35.89
CA ILE A 1026 -1.85 9.00 -36.06
C ILE A 1026 -1.43 7.70 -36.77
N GLY A 1027 -1.42 6.61 -36.01
CA GLY A 1027 -1.02 5.28 -36.49
C GLY A 1027 -2.20 4.44 -36.98
N SER A 1028 -3.41 4.69 -36.49
CA SER A 1028 -4.62 4.01 -36.94
C SER A 1028 -5.90 4.78 -36.63
N VAL A 1029 -6.97 4.42 -37.33
CA VAL A 1029 -8.33 4.90 -37.04
C VAL A 1029 -9.26 3.71 -36.95
N THR A 1030 -10.00 3.59 -35.87
CA THR A 1030 -11.02 2.55 -35.69
C THR A 1030 -12.40 3.17 -35.79
N LEU A 1031 -13.24 2.62 -36.67
CA LEU A 1031 -14.65 3.00 -36.82
C LEU A 1031 -15.52 1.94 -36.15
N HIS A 1032 -16.27 2.34 -35.13
CA HIS A 1032 -17.23 1.47 -34.45
C HIS A 1032 -18.61 1.58 -35.13
N PRO A 1033 -19.21 0.45 -35.56
CA PRO A 1033 -20.50 0.44 -36.23
C PRO A 1033 -21.67 0.76 -35.31
N ARG A 1034 -22.81 1.17 -35.89
CA ARG A 1034 -24.11 1.19 -35.20
C ARG A 1034 -24.54 -0.22 -34.80
N THR A 1035 -25.07 -0.41 -33.58
CA THR A 1035 -25.38 -1.76 -33.04
C THR A 1035 -26.79 -1.94 -32.45
N ASP A 1036 -27.61 -0.90 -32.35
CA ASP A 1036 -28.96 -0.99 -31.76
C ASP A 1036 -29.99 -1.65 -32.70
N THR A 1037 -29.69 -1.74 -33.99
CA THR A 1037 -30.55 -2.32 -35.01
C THR A 1037 -29.74 -2.94 -36.15
N GLY A 1038 -30.37 -3.81 -36.93
CA GLY A 1038 -29.77 -4.43 -38.12
C GLY A 1038 -29.98 -3.58 -39.39
N ALA A 1039 -29.27 -3.92 -40.46
CA ALA A 1039 -29.50 -3.37 -41.79
C ALA A 1039 -30.65 -4.07 -42.51
N SER A 1040 -31.28 -3.37 -43.46
CA SER A 1040 -32.20 -3.97 -44.43
C SER A 1040 -31.48 -5.06 -45.23
N GLY A 1041 -31.87 -6.33 -45.04
CA GLY A 1041 -31.21 -7.48 -45.67
C GLY A 1041 -29.99 -8.04 -44.92
N GLY A 1042 -29.85 -7.75 -43.62
CA GLY A 1042 -28.82 -8.31 -42.73
C GLY A 1042 -27.53 -7.48 -42.66
N GLY A 1043 -26.88 -7.49 -41.49
CA GLY A 1043 -25.63 -6.78 -41.20
C GLY A 1043 -25.82 -5.47 -40.42
N THR A 1044 -24.80 -4.63 -40.39
CA THR A 1044 -24.76 -3.29 -39.78
C THR A 1044 -25.32 -2.22 -40.71
N PRO A 1045 -26.23 -1.37 -40.23
CA PRO A 1045 -26.72 -0.24 -40.98
C PRO A 1045 -25.74 0.94 -41.03
N GLY A 1046 -25.66 1.61 -42.18
CA GLY A 1046 -25.00 2.91 -42.34
C GLY A 1046 -23.47 2.93 -42.22
N PHE A 1047 -22.81 1.79 -42.09
CA PHE A 1047 -21.34 1.74 -42.07
C PHE A 1047 -20.75 2.10 -43.46
N PRO A 1048 -19.69 2.92 -43.56
CA PRO A 1048 -19.22 3.42 -44.85
C PRO A 1048 -18.65 2.31 -45.75
N VAL A 1049 -18.93 2.36 -47.05
CA VAL A 1049 -18.50 1.37 -48.06
C VAL A 1049 -17.26 1.86 -48.81
N ASP A 1050 -17.32 3.09 -49.33
CA ASP A 1050 -16.18 3.75 -50.00
C ASP A 1050 -15.87 5.04 -49.25
N PHE A 1051 -14.64 5.19 -48.75
CA PHE A 1051 -14.25 6.35 -47.96
C PHE A 1051 -12.74 6.56 -47.92
N THR A 1052 -12.34 7.74 -47.43
CA THR A 1052 -10.95 8.11 -47.18
C THR A 1052 -10.78 8.57 -45.74
N LEU A 1053 -9.63 8.25 -45.16
CA LEU A 1053 -9.12 8.84 -43.93
C LEU A 1053 -8.08 9.88 -44.32
N GLN A 1054 -8.27 11.11 -43.88
CA GLN A 1054 -7.45 12.25 -44.26
C GLN A 1054 -6.94 12.97 -43.03
N THR A 1055 -5.74 13.54 -43.07
CA THR A 1055 -5.16 14.32 -41.98
C THR A 1055 -4.80 15.72 -42.43
N ARG A 1056 -4.75 16.66 -41.49
CA ARG A 1056 -4.26 18.04 -41.71
C ARG A 1056 -3.52 18.52 -40.47
N VAL A 1057 -2.27 18.95 -40.64
CA VAL A 1057 -1.46 19.55 -39.58
C VAL A 1057 -1.89 20.98 -39.28
N ASP A 1058 -1.48 21.51 -38.13
CA ASP A 1058 -1.76 22.88 -37.73
C ASP A 1058 -1.19 23.89 -38.75
N GLY A 1059 -1.98 24.90 -39.11
CA GLY A 1059 -1.61 25.90 -40.12
C GLY A 1059 -1.71 25.46 -41.60
N ALA A 1060 -1.97 24.18 -41.90
CA ALA A 1060 -2.18 23.73 -43.28
C ALA A 1060 -3.61 24.03 -43.79
N THR A 1061 -3.75 24.35 -45.08
CA THR A 1061 -5.06 24.69 -45.70
C THR A 1061 -5.74 23.52 -46.40
N SER A 1062 -5.04 22.41 -46.66
CA SER A 1062 -5.53 21.23 -47.38
C SER A 1062 -5.35 19.93 -46.58
N TYR A 1063 -6.23 18.95 -46.82
CA TYR A 1063 -6.12 17.61 -46.24
C TYR A 1063 -5.24 16.71 -47.10
N THR A 1064 -4.43 15.89 -46.43
CA THR A 1064 -3.68 14.79 -47.06
C THR A 1064 -4.45 13.49 -46.83
N THR A 1065 -4.72 12.73 -47.90
CA THR A 1065 -5.35 11.41 -47.74
C THR A 1065 -4.33 10.42 -47.19
N ALA A 1066 -4.56 9.95 -45.96
CA ALA A 1066 -3.73 8.97 -45.29
C ALA A 1066 -4.09 7.52 -45.70
N ARG A 1067 -5.37 7.27 -46.03
CA ARG A 1067 -5.81 5.97 -46.54
C ARG A 1067 -7.10 6.08 -47.36
N THR A 1068 -7.22 5.21 -48.37
CA THR A 1068 -8.45 5.03 -49.18
C THR A 1068 -8.98 3.62 -49.01
N ILE A 1069 -10.29 3.50 -48.82
CA ILE A 1069 -11.03 2.24 -48.69
C ILE A 1069 -12.10 2.21 -49.79
N THR A 1070 -12.22 1.07 -50.47
CA THR A 1070 -13.21 0.85 -51.53
C THR A 1070 -13.79 -0.55 -51.37
N GLY A 1071 -15.12 -0.64 -51.39
CA GLY A 1071 -15.85 -1.89 -51.26
C GLY A 1071 -15.78 -2.51 -49.87
N GLU A 1072 -15.75 -1.69 -48.81
CA GLU A 1072 -15.69 -2.17 -47.43
C GLU A 1072 -16.84 -3.18 -47.16
N PRO A 1073 -16.52 -4.41 -46.71
CA PRO A 1073 -17.53 -5.38 -46.34
C PRO A 1073 -18.36 -4.89 -45.17
N ASN A 1074 -19.62 -5.33 -45.10
CA ASN A 1074 -20.46 -5.02 -43.96
C ASN A 1074 -19.85 -5.62 -42.67
N PRO A 1075 -19.63 -4.83 -41.61
CA PRO A 1075 -18.90 -5.30 -40.42
C PRO A 1075 -19.70 -6.22 -39.48
N ASN A 1076 -21.01 -6.40 -39.69
CA ASN A 1076 -21.87 -7.24 -38.83
C ASN A 1076 -21.75 -6.95 -37.32
N GLY A 1077 -21.61 -5.67 -36.96
CA GLY A 1077 -21.52 -5.18 -35.58
C GLY A 1077 -20.10 -5.08 -35.03
N ALA A 1078 -19.08 -5.52 -35.77
CA ALA A 1078 -17.68 -5.46 -35.34
C ALA A 1078 -16.97 -4.14 -35.71
N ALA A 1079 -16.17 -3.59 -34.80
CA ALA A 1079 -15.34 -2.42 -35.09
C ALA A 1079 -14.30 -2.72 -36.18
N GLN A 1080 -14.07 -1.78 -37.11
CA GLN A 1080 -13.06 -1.92 -38.16
C GLN A 1080 -11.91 -0.96 -37.92
N THR A 1081 -10.68 -1.48 -37.89
CA THR A 1081 -9.46 -0.67 -37.66
C THR A 1081 -8.66 -0.53 -38.95
N TYR A 1082 -8.32 0.71 -39.27
CA TYR A 1082 -7.57 1.08 -40.45
C TYR A 1082 -6.23 1.69 -40.03
N THR A 1083 -5.16 0.90 -40.10
CA THR A 1083 -3.77 1.39 -39.96
C THR A 1083 -3.47 2.48 -41.00
N LEU A 1084 -2.84 3.56 -40.55
CA LEU A 1084 -2.30 4.63 -41.38
C LEU A 1084 -0.78 4.52 -41.38
N THR A 1085 -0.13 4.80 -42.50
CA THR A 1085 1.33 4.88 -42.59
C THR A 1085 1.79 6.17 -41.88
N SER A 1086 2.00 6.05 -40.55
CA SER A 1086 2.56 7.04 -39.61
C SER A 1086 2.39 8.50 -40.03
N THR A 1087 1.15 9.00 -40.02
CA THR A 1087 0.83 10.34 -40.50
C THR A 1087 0.66 11.29 -39.32
N THR A 1088 1.28 12.47 -39.33
CA THR A 1088 1.07 13.50 -38.29
C THR A 1088 -0.09 14.41 -38.70
N GLY A 1089 -0.96 14.79 -37.77
CA GLY A 1089 -2.03 15.75 -38.02
C GLY A 1089 -2.69 16.23 -36.74
N ARG A 1090 -3.10 17.51 -36.73
CA ARG A 1090 -4.01 18.07 -35.74
C ARG A 1090 -5.46 17.72 -36.05
N HIS A 1091 -5.84 17.63 -37.32
CA HIS A 1091 -7.18 17.23 -37.73
C HIS A 1091 -7.15 15.85 -38.40
N LEU A 1092 -8.06 14.97 -37.99
CA LEU A 1092 -8.37 13.71 -38.68
C LEU A 1092 -9.77 13.79 -39.28
N ARG A 1093 -9.93 13.49 -40.57
CA ARG A 1093 -11.21 13.51 -41.27
C ARG A 1093 -11.51 12.16 -41.90
N LEU A 1094 -12.68 11.60 -41.57
CA LEU A 1094 -13.30 10.52 -42.32
C LEU A 1094 -14.20 11.13 -43.39
N LYS A 1095 -13.92 10.88 -44.67
CA LYS A 1095 -14.69 11.37 -45.81
C LYS A 1095 -15.23 10.20 -46.64
N VAL A 1096 -16.53 10.05 -46.66
CA VAL A 1096 -17.28 8.93 -47.23
C VAL A 1096 -17.92 9.32 -48.56
N THR A 1097 -17.69 8.50 -49.58
CA THR A 1097 -18.24 8.67 -50.94
C THR A 1097 -19.29 7.61 -51.27
N LYS A 1098 -19.37 6.52 -50.50
CA LYS A 1098 -20.46 5.54 -50.62
C LYS A 1098 -20.90 5.05 -49.25
N LEU A 1099 -22.18 5.22 -48.95
CA LEU A 1099 -22.82 4.86 -47.69
C LEU A 1099 -23.21 3.37 -47.64
N GLY A 1100 -23.33 2.86 -46.42
CA GLY A 1100 -23.79 1.50 -46.14
C GLY A 1100 -25.29 1.32 -46.34
N ARG A 1101 -25.75 0.08 -46.16
CA ARG A 1101 -27.18 -0.27 -46.26
C ARG A 1101 -28.01 0.50 -45.22
N PRO A 1102 -29.27 0.86 -45.53
CA PRO A 1102 -30.19 1.47 -44.57
C PRO A 1102 -30.47 0.56 -43.36
N ALA A 1103 -30.94 1.16 -42.28
CA ALA A 1103 -31.42 0.41 -41.11
C ALA A 1103 -32.72 -0.34 -41.42
N SER A 1104 -32.94 -1.47 -40.73
CA SER A 1104 -34.11 -2.34 -40.94
C SER A 1104 -35.43 -1.65 -40.57
N ASP A 1105 -35.37 -0.68 -39.66
CA ASP A 1105 -36.45 0.21 -39.26
C ASP A 1105 -36.59 1.46 -40.15
N GLU A 1106 -35.67 1.66 -41.10
CA GLU A 1106 -35.60 2.84 -41.99
C GLU A 1106 -35.13 2.46 -43.41
N THR A 1107 -35.78 1.49 -44.04
CA THR A 1107 -35.31 0.80 -45.25
C THR A 1107 -35.08 1.66 -46.51
N ALA A 1108 -35.56 2.90 -46.53
CA ALA A 1108 -35.42 3.85 -47.66
C ALA A 1108 -34.41 4.99 -47.41
N LYS A 1109 -33.67 4.98 -46.29
CA LYS A 1109 -32.79 6.09 -45.89
C LYS A 1109 -31.32 5.69 -45.82
N TYR A 1110 -30.50 6.24 -46.72
CA TYR A 1110 -29.05 6.05 -46.66
C TYR A 1110 -28.42 7.10 -45.74
N ARG A 1111 -27.61 6.64 -44.77
CA ARG A 1111 -26.89 7.49 -43.81
C ARG A 1111 -25.50 6.93 -43.53
N LEU A 1112 -24.56 7.80 -43.16
CA LEU A 1112 -23.34 7.39 -42.47
C LEU A 1112 -23.67 7.24 -40.98
N GLN A 1113 -23.50 6.06 -40.40
CA GLN A 1113 -23.80 5.79 -39.00
C GLN A 1113 -22.63 5.09 -38.31
N LEU A 1114 -22.18 5.65 -37.19
CA LEU A 1114 -21.08 5.14 -36.39
C LEU A 1114 -21.42 5.31 -34.92
N ALA A 1115 -21.11 4.32 -34.09
CA ALA A 1115 -21.19 4.47 -32.64
C ALA A 1115 -20.06 5.38 -32.13
N GLU A 1116 -18.82 5.13 -32.55
CA GLU A 1116 -17.60 5.77 -32.02
C GLU A 1116 -16.49 5.80 -33.10
N ILE A 1117 -15.55 6.76 -33.00
CA ILE A 1117 -14.30 6.79 -33.77
C ILE A 1117 -13.12 6.87 -32.80
N ARG A 1118 -12.23 5.88 -32.84
CA ARG A 1118 -10.98 5.89 -32.06
C ARG A 1118 -9.77 6.18 -32.92
N ILE A 1119 -8.80 6.88 -32.34
CA ILE A 1119 -7.53 7.24 -32.96
C ILE A 1119 -6.43 6.54 -32.17
N GLY A 1120 -5.59 5.78 -32.86
CA GLY A 1120 -4.51 4.99 -32.27
C GLY A 1120 -3.14 5.31 -32.85
#